data_AF-A0A9D5KYV2-F1
#
_entry.id   AF-A0A9D5KYV2-F1
#
_cell.length_a   1.000
_cell.length_b   1.000
_cell.length_c   1.000
_cell.angle_alpha   90.00
_cell.angle_beta   90.00
_cell.angle_gamma   90.00
#
_symmetry.space_group_name_H-M   'P 1'
#
loop_
_entity.id
_entity.type
_entity.pdbx_description
1 polymer ?
#
loop_
_entity_poly.entity_id
_entity_poly.type
_entity_poly.pdbx_seq_one_letter_code
_entity_poly.pdbx_strand_id
1 'polypeptide(L)'
;MAYSNQIREEELKNKVAQDFFQAYDTTPILGNVDFCVAVPSNGPQLFETEYLMWAEAKKGNKSNIEESFVQLVITIGKAHTFEHHLPPRFLGAFDAEKIAFIPYNNLLEIFHQNDFNWNVTPSDHSTKEFALIHERVKDILSHQILTFNFERDKKELEKFIKNNFIVGKSKLSKIRISKNNFVAIYQKWLLEVKPTINVDWDKAKKSGIIDADFYLADILSEHNVSLKEKLFVLLRESYYELDRKKNDLGLFTSSKANFLDEQKAHNQFWNRYSRPPKREYWDYIVERRDLLVPPDVRERKGSFFTPQKWVELSQQYLADELGENWQDEYYIWDCAAGTGNLLNGLTNKYRIWASTLDKADVDVMKERIKNGSANLLDEHVFQFDFLNDSFDKLPPRLKEIIDNEETRKKLVIYINPPYKEHTNAKQLANTGKNISGLSKETAAYQKYQSEMGTAARELFAQFMMRINREIPSSVLANFSTLKNLQAPNFRDFRASFRAKLGRIFLVPANTFDNVTGQFPIGFMIWHNNIPAEFYQIKADVYNSDAERMESKMIYSYVNEKYVIEWLRNFYDKKGHLTIGYLRMNGTDVQHNNQIFITNKLSENDIKYHLFTPVTINNIIPMCIYCTIRKVIDKTWLNDRDQYVYPNDLWIEDEFFQTDCFVYMLFDNAIYGSEAINHWIPFTEDEVGARDCFQSHFITEYISGKNRPIREANIFENASENNKPLEFSKEAIAVFDAGRELWRYYHSQPDSNPDASLYDIKMYFQGTKTMKNGKIQMKSDSDDKTYTELIHNLRDKLKILASKIEPKVYEYGFLKA
;
A
#
# COMPACT_ATOMS: atom_id res chain seq x y z
N MET A 1 -9.85 -12.04 -7.16
CA MET A 1 -11.21 -11.79 -7.70
C MET A 1 -11.44 -12.76 -8.85
N ALA A 2 -12.15 -13.85 -8.60
CA ALA A 2 -12.87 -14.55 -9.65
C ALA A 2 -14.20 -13.81 -9.90
N TYR A 3 -14.58 -13.57 -11.16
CA TYR A 3 -15.88 -12.96 -11.44
C TYR A 3 -16.99 -13.94 -11.05
N SER A 4 -18.16 -13.42 -10.66
CA SER A 4 -19.29 -14.30 -10.31
C SER A 4 -19.64 -15.19 -11.49
N ASN A 5 -19.80 -16.50 -11.28
CA ASN A 5 -20.24 -17.43 -12.33
C ASN A 5 -21.65 -17.12 -12.87
N GLN A 6 -22.40 -16.21 -12.21
CA GLN A 6 -23.71 -15.73 -12.66
C GLN A 6 -23.66 -14.37 -13.37
N ILE A 7 -22.48 -13.76 -13.52
CA ILE A 7 -22.28 -12.47 -14.18
C ILE A 7 -22.85 -12.50 -15.60
N ARG A 8 -23.43 -11.39 -16.06
CA ARG A 8 -23.86 -11.26 -17.46
C ARG A 8 -22.62 -11.07 -18.33
N GLU A 9 -22.64 -11.58 -19.56
CA GLU A 9 -21.48 -11.51 -20.46
C GLU A 9 -21.05 -10.05 -20.74
N GLU A 10 -22.00 -9.15 -20.97
CA GLU A 10 -21.73 -7.72 -21.11
C GLU A 10 -21.13 -7.08 -19.85
N GLU A 11 -21.56 -7.50 -18.66
CA GLU A 11 -20.97 -7.03 -17.41
C GLU A 11 -19.54 -7.57 -17.24
N LEU A 12 -19.29 -8.81 -17.66
CA LEU A 12 -17.96 -9.42 -17.65
C LEU A 12 -17.00 -8.69 -18.59
N LYS A 13 -17.42 -8.39 -19.83
CA LYS A 13 -16.63 -7.61 -20.80
C LYS A 13 -16.20 -6.27 -20.21
N ASN A 14 -17.14 -5.53 -19.61
CA ASN A 14 -16.86 -4.24 -18.99
C ASN A 14 -15.90 -4.33 -17.79
N LYS A 15 -16.04 -5.36 -16.94
CA LYS A 15 -15.13 -5.56 -15.81
C LYS A 15 -13.73 -5.96 -16.26
N VAL A 16 -13.60 -6.87 -17.23
CA VAL A 16 -12.30 -7.25 -17.79
C VAL A 16 -11.61 -6.04 -18.45
N ALA A 17 -12.37 -5.19 -19.16
CA ALA A 17 -11.88 -3.93 -19.69
C ALA A 17 -11.30 -3.02 -18.60
N GLN A 18 -12.08 -2.80 -17.54
CA GLN A 18 -11.70 -1.93 -16.43
C GLN A 18 -10.53 -2.49 -15.61
N ASP A 19 -10.53 -3.79 -15.33
CA ASP A 19 -9.56 -4.41 -14.42
C ASP A 19 -8.19 -4.63 -15.09
N PHE A 20 -8.16 -4.92 -16.40
CA PHE A 20 -6.93 -5.34 -17.09
C PHE A 20 -6.52 -4.48 -18.29
N PHE A 21 -7.46 -3.76 -18.91
CA PHE A 21 -7.22 -3.02 -20.15
C PHE A 21 -7.54 -1.53 -20.06
N GLN A 22 -7.64 -0.95 -18.85
CA GLN A 22 -7.99 0.47 -18.63
C GLN A 22 -7.10 1.47 -19.38
N ALA A 23 -5.84 1.10 -19.63
CA ALA A 23 -4.88 1.93 -20.37
C ALA A 23 -5.08 1.91 -21.90
N TYR A 24 -6.02 1.12 -22.40
CA TYR A 24 -6.30 0.92 -23.83
C TYR A 24 -7.73 1.33 -24.17
N ASP A 25 -7.99 1.57 -25.45
CA ASP A 25 -9.35 1.80 -25.92
C ASP A 25 -10.05 0.45 -26.14
N THR A 26 -11.07 0.18 -25.34
CA THR A 26 -11.89 -1.05 -25.41
C THR A 26 -13.31 -0.78 -25.90
N THR A 27 -13.58 0.45 -26.32
CA THR A 27 -14.88 0.88 -26.84
C THR A 27 -15.18 0.51 -28.31
N PRO A 28 -14.20 0.23 -29.21
CA PRO A 28 -14.49 -0.12 -30.58
C PRO A 28 -15.29 -1.43 -30.69
N ILE A 29 -16.36 -1.41 -31.47
CA ILE A 29 -17.16 -2.59 -31.81
C ILE A 29 -16.82 -3.00 -33.24
N LEU A 30 -16.24 -4.19 -33.41
CA LEU A 30 -15.79 -4.71 -34.70
C LEU A 30 -16.68 -5.85 -35.19
N GLY A 31 -17.73 -5.51 -35.95
CA GLY A 31 -18.70 -6.49 -36.42
C GLY A 31 -19.35 -7.25 -35.25
N ASN A 32 -19.22 -8.58 -35.25
CA ASN A 32 -19.73 -9.45 -34.19
C ASN A 32 -18.62 -9.95 -33.23
N VAL A 33 -17.44 -9.32 -33.24
CA VAL A 33 -16.39 -9.64 -32.25
C VAL A 33 -16.83 -9.08 -30.89
N ASP A 34 -16.82 -9.94 -29.88
CA ASP A 34 -17.33 -9.62 -28.55
C ASP A 34 -16.53 -8.58 -27.77
N PHE A 35 -15.21 -8.56 -27.95
CA PHE A 35 -14.31 -7.68 -27.20
C PHE A 35 -13.10 -7.28 -28.04
N CYS A 36 -12.82 -5.98 -28.10
CA CYS A 36 -11.67 -5.43 -28.81
C CYS A 36 -10.81 -4.60 -27.87
N VAL A 37 -9.49 -4.67 -28.05
CA VAL A 37 -8.52 -3.80 -27.38
C VAL A 37 -7.73 -3.08 -28.47
N ALA A 38 -7.76 -1.76 -28.47
CA ALA A 38 -7.09 -0.89 -29.44
C ALA A 38 -6.19 0.15 -28.73
N VAL A 39 -5.28 0.74 -29.49
CA VAL A 39 -4.42 1.83 -29.00
C VAL A 39 -5.28 3.10 -28.80
N PRO A 40 -5.21 3.79 -27.65
CA PRO A 40 -5.97 5.04 -27.42
C PRO A 40 -5.60 6.14 -28.43
N SER A 41 -6.59 6.68 -29.13
CA SER A 41 -6.41 7.81 -30.05
C SER A 41 -6.80 9.14 -29.40
N ASN A 42 -5.82 9.99 -29.10
CA ASN A 42 -6.05 11.35 -28.58
C ASN A 42 -6.04 12.37 -29.74
N GLY A 43 -7.11 12.42 -30.55
CA GLY A 43 -7.27 13.42 -31.62
C GLY A 43 -8.09 12.95 -32.83
N PRO A 44 -8.37 13.82 -33.81
CA PRO A 44 -9.10 13.44 -35.02
C PRO A 44 -8.35 12.34 -35.79
N GLN A 45 -9.03 11.21 -36.06
CA GLN A 45 -8.48 10.00 -36.68
C GLN A 45 -7.99 10.27 -38.12
N LEU A 46 -6.69 10.57 -38.25
CA LEU A 46 -5.99 10.68 -39.53
C LEU A 46 -5.43 9.32 -40.01
N PHE A 47 -5.43 8.29 -39.16
CA PHE A 47 -4.88 6.96 -39.42
C PHE A 47 -5.85 5.85 -38.98
N GLU A 48 -5.71 4.66 -39.57
CA GLU A 48 -6.49 3.46 -39.25
C GLU A 48 -6.26 3.01 -37.79
N THR A 49 -7.32 2.55 -37.11
CA THR A 49 -7.27 2.09 -35.71
C THR A 49 -6.35 0.86 -35.57
N GLU A 50 -5.31 0.97 -34.76
CA GLU A 50 -4.40 -0.16 -34.45
C GLU A 50 -5.01 -1.05 -33.35
N TYR A 51 -5.48 -2.24 -33.73
CA TYR A 51 -5.99 -3.25 -32.79
C TYR A 51 -4.85 -4.08 -32.18
N LEU A 52 -4.92 -4.31 -30.88
CA LEU A 52 -3.99 -5.14 -30.11
C LEU A 52 -4.57 -6.53 -29.84
N MET A 53 -5.89 -6.63 -29.61
CA MET A 53 -6.57 -7.91 -29.39
C MET A 53 -8.01 -7.89 -29.91
N TRP A 54 -8.43 -9.01 -30.50
CA TRP A 54 -9.83 -9.37 -30.71
C TRP A 54 -10.15 -10.60 -29.87
N ALA A 55 -11.27 -10.64 -29.17
CA ALA A 55 -11.61 -11.75 -28.30
C ALA A 55 -13.10 -12.11 -28.30
N GLU A 56 -13.35 -13.39 -28.03
CA GLU A 56 -14.68 -13.95 -27.75
C GLU A 56 -14.90 -14.04 -26.24
N ALA A 57 -16.06 -13.58 -25.75
CA ALA A 57 -16.41 -13.67 -24.34
C ALA A 57 -17.46 -14.76 -24.12
N LYS A 58 -17.42 -15.43 -22.96
CA LYS A 58 -18.46 -16.38 -22.57
C LYS A 58 -18.93 -16.18 -21.15
N LYS A 59 -20.23 -16.39 -20.95
CA LYS A 59 -20.85 -16.39 -19.63
C LYS A 59 -20.45 -17.61 -18.79
N GLY A 60 -20.13 -17.37 -17.51
CA GLY A 60 -19.85 -18.41 -16.52
C GLY A 60 -18.44 -18.97 -16.66
N ASN A 61 -18.20 -20.21 -16.20
CA ASN A 61 -16.87 -20.86 -16.26
C ASN A 61 -16.91 -22.28 -16.88
N LYS A 62 -18.03 -22.60 -17.54
CA LYS A 62 -18.26 -23.93 -18.14
C LYS A 62 -17.97 -23.96 -19.63
N SER A 63 -17.70 -22.81 -20.24
CA SER A 63 -17.36 -22.69 -21.65
C SER A 63 -15.99 -23.31 -21.93
N ASN A 64 -15.91 -24.07 -23.01
CA ASN A 64 -14.63 -24.54 -23.52
C ASN A 64 -13.93 -23.38 -24.24
N ILE A 65 -12.77 -22.96 -23.73
CA ILE A 65 -11.98 -21.87 -24.32
C ILE A 65 -11.57 -22.19 -25.76
N GLU A 66 -11.27 -23.45 -26.08
CA GLU A 66 -10.88 -23.85 -27.43
C GLU A 66 -12.03 -23.62 -28.43
N GLU A 67 -13.27 -23.94 -28.03
CA GLU A 67 -14.46 -23.67 -28.83
C GLU A 67 -14.69 -22.16 -29.01
N SER A 68 -14.45 -21.34 -27.98
CA SER A 68 -14.53 -19.88 -28.09
C SER A 68 -13.52 -19.31 -29.10
N PHE A 69 -12.31 -19.88 -29.19
CA PHE A 69 -11.35 -19.49 -30.23
C PHE A 69 -11.82 -19.88 -31.63
N VAL A 70 -12.42 -21.06 -31.80
CA VAL A 70 -13.01 -21.47 -33.09
C VAL A 70 -14.13 -20.52 -33.50
N GLN A 71 -15.01 -20.16 -32.56
CA GLN A 71 -16.06 -19.17 -32.78
C GLN A 71 -15.48 -17.84 -33.26
N LEU A 72 -14.46 -17.34 -32.57
CA LEU A 72 -13.79 -16.09 -32.95
C LEU A 72 -13.19 -16.16 -34.37
N VAL A 73 -12.52 -17.25 -34.73
CA VAL A 73 -11.94 -17.45 -36.07
C VAL A 73 -13.02 -17.42 -37.15
N ILE A 74 -14.14 -18.11 -36.94
CA ILE A 74 -15.28 -18.10 -37.88
C ILE A 74 -15.91 -16.71 -37.96
N THR A 75 -16.05 -16.01 -36.83
CA THR A 75 -16.56 -14.62 -36.78
C THR A 75 -15.71 -13.67 -37.60
N ILE A 76 -14.38 -13.73 -37.44
CA ILE A 76 -13.42 -12.91 -38.21
C ILE A 76 -13.47 -13.25 -39.70
N GLY A 77 -13.49 -14.54 -40.04
CA GLY A 77 -13.51 -15.00 -41.42
C GLY A 77 -14.80 -14.63 -42.16
N LYS A 78 -15.96 -14.77 -41.49
CA LYS A 78 -17.27 -14.38 -42.05
C LYS A 78 -17.34 -12.88 -42.35
N ALA A 79 -16.80 -12.06 -41.46
CA ALA A 79 -16.81 -10.61 -41.62
C ALA A 79 -15.70 -10.09 -42.57
N HIS A 80 -14.80 -10.96 -43.06
CA HIS A 80 -13.61 -10.60 -43.85
C HIS A 80 -12.80 -9.48 -43.16
N THR A 81 -12.76 -9.49 -41.82
CA THR A 81 -12.19 -8.40 -41.01
C THR A 81 -10.70 -8.22 -41.31
N PHE A 82 -10.00 -9.29 -41.71
CA PHE A 82 -8.59 -9.29 -42.08
C PHE A 82 -8.29 -8.62 -43.44
N GLU A 83 -9.30 -8.36 -44.28
CA GLU A 83 -9.15 -7.64 -45.55
C GLU A 83 -9.37 -6.13 -45.40
N HIS A 84 -10.06 -5.72 -44.35
CA HIS A 84 -10.52 -4.34 -44.12
C HIS A 84 -9.88 -3.66 -42.91
N HIS A 85 -9.21 -4.42 -42.05
CA HIS A 85 -8.53 -3.92 -40.86
C HIS A 85 -7.14 -4.54 -40.70
N LEU A 86 -6.20 -3.76 -40.17
CA LEU A 86 -4.93 -4.29 -39.71
C LEU A 86 -5.15 -5.43 -38.68
N PRO A 87 -4.48 -6.58 -38.84
CA PRO A 87 -4.69 -7.73 -37.95
C PRO A 87 -4.22 -7.41 -36.53
N PRO A 88 -4.95 -7.90 -35.50
CA PRO A 88 -4.56 -7.68 -34.12
C PRO A 88 -3.30 -8.50 -33.81
N ARG A 89 -2.66 -8.20 -32.70
CA ARG A 89 -1.53 -9.02 -32.24
C ARG A 89 -1.97 -10.35 -31.65
N PHE A 90 -3.08 -10.31 -30.91
CA PHE A 90 -3.62 -11.46 -30.24
C PHE A 90 -5.06 -11.71 -30.67
N LEU A 91 -5.37 -12.99 -30.82
CA LEU A 91 -6.74 -13.45 -30.61
C LEU A 91 -6.86 -13.86 -29.14
N GLY A 92 -8.02 -13.64 -28.55
CA GLY A 92 -8.29 -13.99 -27.16
C GLY A 92 -9.62 -14.70 -26.97
N ALA A 93 -9.76 -15.39 -25.85
CA ALA A 93 -11.05 -15.89 -25.37
C ALA A 93 -11.06 -15.86 -23.86
N PHE A 94 -12.17 -15.43 -23.25
CA PHE A 94 -12.28 -15.38 -21.79
C PHE A 94 -13.68 -15.70 -21.28
N ASP A 95 -13.71 -16.16 -20.03
CA ASP A 95 -14.91 -16.49 -19.27
C ASP A 95 -14.85 -15.82 -17.88
N ALA A 96 -15.69 -16.19 -16.92
CA ALA A 96 -15.69 -15.57 -15.59
C ALA A 96 -14.46 -15.91 -14.72
N GLU A 97 -13.69 -16.93 -15.10
CA GLU A 97 -12.58 -17.49 -14.31
C GLU A 97 -11.20 -17.17 -14.91
N LYS A 98 -11.09 -17.15 -16.24
CA LYS A 98 -9.81 -17.10 -16.94
C LYS A 98 -9.89 -16.40 -18.29
N ILE A 99 -8.74 -15.92 -18.75
CA ILE A 99 -8.52 -15.37 -20.09
C ILE A 99 -7.37 -16.10 -20.76
N ALA A 100 -7.50 -16.29 -22.07
CA ALA A 100 -6.50 -16.92 -22.89
C ALA A 100 -6.13 -16.05 -24.10
N PHE A 101 -4.87 -16.14 -24.53
CA PHE A 101 -4.33 -15.42 -25.68
C PHE A 101 -3.61 -16.37 -26.64
N ILE A 102 -3.70 -16.09 -27.94
CA ILE A 102 -2.86 -16.71 -28.97
C ILE A 102 -2.38 -15.62 -29.95
N PRO A 103 -1.10 -15.61 -30.35
CA PRO A 103 -0.62 -14.69 -31.38
C PRO A 103 -1.38 -14.90 -32.70
N TYR A 104 -1.87 -13.82 -33.31
CA TYR A 104 -2.65 -13.88 -34.55
C TYR A 104 -1.90 -14.61 -35.67
N ASN A 105 -0.59 -14.37 -35.79
CA ASN A 105 0.27 -14.99 -36.80
C ASN A 105 0.24 -16.54 -36.77
N ASN A 106 -0.03 -17.15 -35.63
CA ASN A 106 -0.09 -18.60 -35.50
C ASN A 106 -1.34 -19.19 -36.17
N LEU A 107 -2.35 -18.35 -36.45
CA LEU A 107 -3.62 -18.71 -37.08
C LEU A 107 -3.80 -18.02 -38.45
N LEU A 108 -2.82 -17.25 -38.92
CA LEU A 108 -2.90 -16.47 -40.16
C LEU A 108 -3.22 -17.35 -41.38
N GLU A 109 -2.59 -18.53 -41.48
CA GLU A 109 -2.76 -19.43 -42.62
C GLU A 109 -4.21 -19.95 -42.78
N ILE A 110 -5.01 -19.89 -41.72
CA ILE A 110 -6.41 -20.34 -41.75
C ILE A 110 -7.27 -19.36 -42.55
N PHE A 111 -6.97 -18.07 -42.49
CA PHE A 111 -7.76 -17.02 -43.16
C PHE A 111 -7.49 -16.93 -44.67
N HIS A 112 -6.37 -17.48 -45.16
CA HIS A 112 -5.98 -17.42 -46.58
C HIS A 112 -6.34 -18.69 -47.38
N GLN A 113 -7.31 -19.46 -46.91
CA GLN A 113 -7.72 -20.69 -47.58
C GLN A 113 -8.80 -20.43 -48.63
N ASN A 114 -8.52 -20.85 -49.87
CA ASN A 114 -9.39 -20.59 -51.02
C ASN A 114 -10.70 -21.42 -51.03
N ASP A 115 -10.79 -22.50 -50.25
CA ASP A 115 -11.89 -23.49 -50.28
C ASP A 115 -12.68 -23.61 -48.96
N PHE A 116 -12.88 -22.51 -48.22
CA PHE A 116 -13.65 -22.53 -46.95
C PHE A 116 -14.93 -21.67 -47.03
N ASN A 117 -16.06 -22.24 -46.60
CA ASN A 117 -17.33 -21.52 -46.51
C ASN A 117 -17.45 -20.74 -45.20
N TRP A 118 -17.12 -19.46 -45.23
CA TRP A 118 -17.21 -18.58 -44.06
C TRP A 118 -18.63 -18.18 -43.66
N ASN A 119 -19.65 -18.47 -44.48
CA ASN A 119 -21.04 -18.05 -44.26
C ASN A 119 -21.83 -18.98 -43.31
N VAL A 120 -21.17 -19.56 -42.30
CA VAL A 120 -21.82 -20.35 -41.23
C VAL A 120 -22.12 -19.51 -40.00
N THR A 121 -22.96 -20.01 -39.10
CA THR A 121 -23.21 -19.35 -37.81
C THR A 121 -22.04 -19.68 -36.86
N PRO A 122 -21.26 -18.69 -36.38
CA PRO A 122 -20.05 -18.98 -35.58
C PRO A 122 -20.34 -19.83 -34.34
N SER A 123 -21.50 -19.61 -33.70
CA SER A 123 -21.91 -20.34 -32.50
C SER A 123 -22.46 -21.75 -32.73
N ASP A 124 -22.63 -22.20 -33.99
CA ASP A 124 -23.19 -23.52 -34.30
C ASP A 124 -22.08 -24.58 -34.42
N HIS A 125 -21.87 -25.30 -33.32
CA HIS A 125 -20.86 -26.35 -33.19
C HIS A 125 -21.16 -27.60 -34.02
N SER A 126 -22.37 -27.74 -34.59
CA SER A 126 -22.78 -28.92 -35.37
C SER A 126 -22.37 -28.86 -36.85
N THR A 127 -21.89 -27.71 -37.31
CA THR A 127 -21.52 -27.49 -38.70
C THR A 127 -20.21 -28.21 -39.07
N LYS A 128 -20.09 -28.62 -40.35
CA LYS A 128 -18.86 -29.24 -40.86
C LYS A 128 -17.68 -28.28 -40.79
N GLU A 129 -17.95 -27.01 -41.04
CA GLU A 129 -17.01 -25.89 -41.01
C GLU A 129 -16.44 -25.67 -39.61
N PHE A 130 -17.27 -25.72 -38.55
CA PHE A 130 -16.81 -25.65 -37.17
C PHE A 130 -15.90 -26.82 -36.82
N ALA A 131 -16.30 -28.04 -37.16
CA ALA A 131 -15.48 -29.23 -36.92
C ALA A 131 -14.12 -29.16 -37.64
N LEU A 132 -14.11 -28.66 -38.89
CA LEU A 132 -12.89 -28.53 -39.69
C LEU A 132 -11.92 -27.48 -39.12
N ILE A 133 -12.43 -26.31 -38.69
CA ILE A 133 -11.58 -25.31 -38.03
C ILE A 133 -11.10 -25.84 -36.69
N HIS A 134 -11.98 -26.41 -35.88
CA HIS A 134 -11.64 -26.98 -34.58
C HIS A 134 -10.52 -28.03 -34.71
N GLU A 135 -10.62 -28.98 -35.64
CA GLU A 135 -9.57 -29.98 -35.89
C GLU A 135 -8.22 -29.33 -36.23
N ARG A 136 -8.22 -28.26 -37.04
CA ARG A 136 -7.01 -27.56 -37.47
C ARG A 136 -6.37 -26.69 -36.39
N VAL A 137 -7.19 -26.05 -35.57
CA VAL A 137 -6.69 -25.19 -34.49
C VAL A 137 -6.41 -25.97 -33.21
N LYS A 138 -6.99 -27.16 -33.01
CA LYS A 138 -6.89 -27.94 -31.78
C LYS A 138 -5.44 -28.18 -31.35
N ASP A 139 -4.58 -28.57 -32.28
CA ASP A 139 -3.16 -28.81 -31.96
C ASP A 139 -2.44 -27.49 -31.67
N ILE A 140 -2.74 -26.43 -32.42
CA ILE A 140 -2.15 -25.10 -32.21
C ILE A 140 -2.57 -24.53 -30.85
N LEU A 141 -3.87 -24.55 -30.54
CA LEU A 141 -4.45 -24.05 -29.30
C LEU A 141 -3.95 -24.86 -28.10
N SER A 142 -3.91 -26.19 -28.19
CA SER A 142 -3.44 -27.01 -27.06
C SER A 142 -1.96 -26.78 -26.69
N HIS A 143 -1.13 -26.33 -27.65
CA HIS A 143 0.31 -26.14 -27.45
C HIS A 143 0.76 -24.68 -27.30
N GLN A 144 0.02 -23.71 -27.86
CA GLN A 144 0.48 -22.32 -27.98
C GLN A 144 -0.38 -21.30 -27.23
N ILE A 145 -1.49 -21.74 -26.63
CA ILE A 145 -2.37 -20.88 -25.85
C ILE A 145 -1.68 -20.39 -24.56
N LEU A 146 -1.87 -19.12 -24.26
CA LEU A 146 -1.42 -18.47 -23.03
C LEU A 146 -2.63 -18.23 -22.14
N THR A 147 -2.86 -19.11 -21.17
CA THR A 147 -4.01 -19.02 -20.26
C THR A 147 -3.61 -18.42 -18.92
N PHE A 148 -4.42 -17.50 -18.41
CA PHE A 148 -4.24 -16.85 -17.11
C PHE A 148 -5.56 -16.91 -16.33
N ASN A 149 -5.50 -17.36 -15.08
CA ASN A 149 -6.63 -17.26 -14.16
C ASN A 149 -6.69 -15.84 -13.56
N PHE A 150 -7.86 -15.20 -13.58
CA PHE A 150 -8.00 -13.80 -13.13
C PHE A 150 -7.66 -13.59 -11.66
N GLU A 151 -7.84 -14.62 -10.83
CA GLU A 151 -7.52 -14.56 -9.40
C GLU A 151 -6.09 -14.99 -9.09
N ARG A 152 -5.67 -16.15 -9.59
CA ARG A 152 -4.37 -16.74 -9.26
C ARG A 152 -3.21 -16.08 -10.00
N ASP A 153 -3.44 -15.64 -11.24
CA ASP A 153 -2.39 -15.13 -12.13
C ASP A 153 -2.50 -13.62 -12.40
N LYS A 154 -3.32 -12.88 -11.62
CA LYS A 154 -3.59 -11.43 -11.81
C LYS A 154 -2.33 -10.63 -12.17
N LYS A 155 -1.29 -10.71 -11.34
CA LYS A 155 -0.03 -9.96 -11.53
C LYS A 155 0.75 -10.40 -12.77
N GLU A 156 0.70 -11.68 -13.13
CA GLU A 156 1.35 -12.18 -14.34
C GLU A 156 0.61 -11.73 -15.59
N LEU A 157 -0.73 -11.75 -15.55
CA LEU A 157 -1.58 -11.23 -16.60
C LEU A 157 -1.35 -9.73 -16.82
N GLU A 158 -1.35 -8.91 -15.76
CA GLU A 158 -1.03 -7.47 -15.84
C GLU A 158 0.35 -7.23 -16.45
N LYS A 159 1.37 -7.97 -16.00
CA LYS A 159 2.74 -7.88 -16.52
C LYS A 159 2.81 -8.35 -17.99
N PHE A 160 2.07 -9.38 -18.34
CA PHE A 160 1.97 -9.88 -19.71
C PHE A 160 1.36 -8.81 -20.63
N ILE A 161 0.21 -8.24 -20.25
CA ILE A 161 -0.45 -7.17 -20.99
C ILE A 161 0.50 -5.98 -21.14
N LYS A 162 1.04 -5.46 -20.04
CA LYS A 162 1.97 -4.32 -20.05
C LYS A 162 3.19 -4.52 -20.98
N ASN A 163 3.72 -5.75 -21.06
CA ASN A 163 4.93 -6.03 -21.85
C ASN A 163 4.65 -6.35 -23.33
N ASN A 164 3.44 -6.80 -23.67
CA ASN A 164 3.12 -7.34 -24.99
C ASN A 164 2.11 -6.48 -25.78
N PHE A 165 1.32 -5.64 -25.11
CA PHE A 165 0.36 -4.70 -25.71
C PHE A 165 1.01 -3.31 -25.96
N ILE A 166 2.24 -3.27 -26.52
CA ILE A 166 3.01 -2.03 -26.80
C ILE A 166 3.23 -1.84 -28.30
N VAL A 167 2.84 -0.72 -28.91
CA VAL A 167 3.00 -0.39 -30.34
C VAL A 167 4.43 -0.66 -30.89
N GLY A 168 4.55 -1.25 -32.09
CA GLY A 168 5.82 -1.51 -32.79
C GLY A 168 6.66 -2.74 -32.37
N LYS A 169 6.17 -3.64 -31.51
CA LYS A 169 6.91 -4.80 -30.98
C LYS A 169 6.47 -6.11 -31.65
N SER A 170 7.38 -6.80 -32.36
CA SER A 170 7.08 -8.00 -33.16
C SER A 170 7.30 -9.35 -32.45
N LYS A 171 7.94 -9.38 -31.27
CA LYS A 171 8.26 -10.61 -30.53
C LYS A 171 7.61 -10.63 -29.15
N LEU A 172 6.98 -11.76 -28.81
CA LEU A 172 6.46 -12.07 -27.47
C LEU A 172 7.55 -11.93 -26.42
N SER A 173 7.28 -11.17 -25.36
CA SER A 173 8.14 -11.08 -24.19
C SER A 173 7.64 -12.01 -23.09
N LYS A 174 8.26 -13.19 -23.00
CA LYS A 174 8.04 -14.14 -21.89
C LYS A 174 8.64 -13.60 -20.58
N ILE A 175 8.12 -14.03 -19.42
CA ILE A 175 8.63 -13.65 -18.10
C ILE A 175 10.04 -14.23 -17.92
N ARG A 176 11.05 -13.39 -17.68
CA ARG A 176 12.44 -13.85 -17.47
C ARG A 176 12.59 -14.60 -16.14
N ILE A 177 13.23 -15.76 -16.19
CA ILE A 177 13.64 -16.55 -15.04
C ILE A 177 14.99 -16.04 -14.53
N SER A 178 15.11 -15.82 -13.22
CA SER A 178 16.31 -15.31 -12.54
C SER A 178 16.58 -16.07 -11.23
N LYS A 179 17.73 -15.80 -10.61
CA LYS A 179 18.12 -16.34 -9.30
C LYS A 179 17.11 -16.01 -8.19
N ASN A 180 16.31 -14.95 -8.33
CA ASN A 180 15.41 -14.47 -7.27
C ASN A 180 13.97 -14.95 -7.43
N ASN A 181 13.57 -15.47 -8.60
CA ASN A 181 12.18 -15.87 -8.85
C ASN A 181 11.98 -17.36 -9.16
N PHE A 182 13.05 -18.13 -9.42
CA PHE A 182 12.93 -19.53 -9.82
C PHE A 182 12.30 -20.44 -8.75
N VAL A 183 12.42 -20.09 -7.46
CA VAL A 183 11.76 -20.80 -6.35
C VAL A 183 10.25 -20.53 -6.35
N ALA A 184 9.83 -19.29 -6.62
CA ALA A 184 8.41 -18.95 -6.72
C ALA A 184 7.75 -19.63 -7.92
N ILE A 185 8.44 -19.69 -9.06
CA ILE A 185 7.99 -20.41 -10.26
C ILE A 185 7.86 -21.91 -9.98
N TYR A 186 8.79 -22.49 -9.21
CA TYR A 186 8.72 -23.88 -8.79
C TYR A 186 7.43 -24.19 -8.01
N GLN A 187 7.02 -23.32 -7.07
CA GLN A 187 5.78 -23.54 -6.31
C GLN A 187 4.54 -23.61 -7.21
N LYS A 188 4.50 -22.82 -8.29
CA LYS A 188 3.41 -22.89 -9.27
C LYS A 188 3.48 -24.16 -10.12
N TRP A 189 4.69 -24.53 -10.54
CA TRP A 189 4.94 -25.77 -11.28
C TRP A 189 4.47 -27.01 -10.50
N LEU A 190 4.64 -27.02 -9.16
CA LEU A 190 4.14 -28.07 -8.27
C LEU A 190 2.61 -28.25 -8.31
N LEU A 191 1.87 -27.17 -8.57
CA LEU A 191 0.41 -27.17 -8.61
C LEU A 191 -0.13 -27.52 -10.00
N GLU A 192 0.54 -27.05 -11.06
CA GLU A 192 0.02 -27.14 -12.43
C GLU A 192 0.60 -28.31 -13.23
N VAL A 193 1.91 -28.54 -13.17
CA VAL A 193 2.60 -29.52 -14.03
C VAL A 193 2.86 -30.83 -13.30
N LYS A 194 3.34 -30.78 -12.06
CA LYS A 194 3.64 -31.99 -11.27
C LYS A 194 2.51 -33.02 -11.23
N PRO A 195 1.21 -32.66 -11.07
CA PRO A 195 0.13 -33.64 -11.04
C PRO A 195 -0.08 -34.41 -12.35
N THR A 196 0.43 -33.90 -13.48
CA THR A 196 0.26 -34.54 -14.80
C THR A 196 1.40 -35.49 -15.16
N ILE A 197 2.44 -35.62 -14.34
CA ILE A 197 3.58 -36.50 -14.59
C ILE A 197 3.28 -37.90 -14.04
N ASN A 198 3.41 -38.94 -14.87
CA ASN A 198 3.16 -40.32 -14.49
C ASN A 198 4.32 -40.92 -13.67
N VAL A 199 4.43 -40.54 -12.40
CA VAL A 199 5.47 -40.99 -11.45
C VAL A 199 4.86 -41.29 -10.09
N ASP A 200 5.25 -42.42 -9.51
CA ASP A 200 5.01 -42.72 -8.10
C ASP A 200 6.02 -41.94 -7.25
N TRP A 201 5.59 -40.78 -6.73
CA TRP A 201 6.45 -39.82 -6.03
C TRP A 201 7.09 -40.39 -4.76
N ASP A 202 6.40 -41.29 -4.05
CA ASP A 202 6.94 -41.92 -2.83
C ASP A 202 8.08 -42.90 -3.17
N LYS A 203 7.95 -43.65 -4.28
CA LYS A 203 9.02 -44.53 -4.75
C LYS A 203 10.18 -43.74 -5.37
N ALA A 204 9.89 -42.73 -6.18
CA ALA A 204 10.93 -41.88 -6.77
C ALA A 204 11.83 -41.25 -5.69
N LYS A 205 11.21 -40.74 -4.61
CA LYS A 205 11.93 -40.14 -3.48
C LYS A 205 12.83 -41.15 -2.76
N LYS A 206 12.38 -42.40 -2.59
CA LYS A 206 13.20 -43.50 -2.03
C LYS A 206 14.40 -43.86 -2.92
N SER A 207 14.29 -43.65 -4.22
CA SER A 207 15.38 -43.83 -5.20
C SER A 207 16.27 -42.59 -5.36
N GLY A 208 16.07 -41.54 -4.55
CA GLY A 208 16.88 -40.32 -4.56
C GLY A 208 16.47 -39.26 -5.57
N ILE A 209 15.38 -39.48 -6.33
CA ILE A 209 14.83 -38.56 -7.33
C ILE A 209 13.65 -37.82 -6.69
N ILE A 210 13.68 -36.49 -6.69
CA ILE A 210 12.62 -35.65 -6.14
C ILE A 210 11.97 -34.80 -7.23
N ASP A 211 10.83 -34.19 -6.92
CA ASP A 211 10.08 -33.31 -7.83
C ASP A 211 10.90 -32.12 -8.34
N ALA A 212 11.85 -31.61 -7.54
CA ALA A 212 12.81 -30.62 -7.99
C ALA A 212 13.68 -31.09 -9.18
N ASP A 213 13.99 -32.38 -9.29
CA ASP A 213 14.81 -32.90 -10.40
C ASP A 213 14.06 -32.82 -11.74
N PHE A 214 12.74 -33.01 -11.72
CA PHE A 214 11.87 -32.82 -12.89
C PHE A 214 11.74 -31.34 -13.27
N TYR A 215 11.56 -30.47 -12.27
CA TYR A 215 11.55 -29.01 -12.50
C TYR A 215 12.87 -28.48 -13.07
N LEU A 216 14.02 -29.01 -12.60
CA LEU A 216 15.34 -28.66 -13.14
C LEU A 216 15.51 -29.14 -14.59
N ALA A 217 15.00 -30.34 -14.92
CA ALA A 217 14.97 -30.85 -16.29
C ALA A 217 14.17 -29.94 -17.22
N ASP A 218 13.03 -29.44 -16.75
CA ASP A 218 12.21 -28.48 -17.45
C ASP A 218 12.94 -27.15 -17.59
N ILE A 219 13.29 -26.47 -16.50
CA ILE A 219 13.80 -25.09 -16.53
C ILE A 219 15.11 -24.96 -17.34
N LEU A 220 15.92 -26.02 -17.42
CA LEU A 220 17.19 -26.08 -18.15
C LEU A 220 17.07 -26.84 -19.47
N SER A 221 16.00 -26.62 -20.21
CA SER A 221 15.82 -27.20 -21.52
C SER A 221 15.46 -26.16 -22.58
N GLU A 222 15.81 -26.47 -23.83
CA GLU A 222 15.44 -25.70 -25.01
C GLU A 222 14.73 -26.66 -25.96
N HIS A 223 13.63 -26.23 -26.59
CA HIS A 223 12.79 -27.09 -27.43
C HIS A 223 12.37 -28.41 -26.74
N ASN A 224 12.04 -28.35 -25.44
CA ASN A 224 11.74 -29.53 -24.60
C ASN A 224 12.86 -30.58 -24.55
N VAL A 225 14.12 -30.19 -24.77
CA VAL A 225 15.28 -31.07 -24.59
C VAL A 225 16.20 -30.48 -23.53
N SER A 226 16.41 -31.20 -22.43
CA SER A 226 17.32 -30.77 -21.36
C SER A 226 18.74 -30.56 -21.88
N LEU A 227 19.29 -29.39 -21.60
CA LEU A 227 20.57 -28.93 -22.13
C LEU A 227 21.78 -29.47 -21.33
N LYS A 228 21.52 -30.01 -20.14
CA LYS A 228 22.57 -30.50 -19.22
C LYS A 228 22.39 -31.99 -18.97
N GLU A 229 23.18 -32.80 -19.69
CA GLU A 229 23.18 -34.27 -19.58
C GLU A 229 23.51 -34.81 -18.17
N LYS A 230 24.06 -33.97 -17.29
CA LYS A 230 24.40 -34.30 -15.89
C LYS A 230 23.20 -34.25 -14.93
N LEU A 231 22.01 -33.84 -15.36
CA LEU A 231 20.81 -33.80 -14.50
C LEU A 231 20.32 -35.21 -14.17
N PHE A 232 19.72 -35.39 -12.98
CA PHE A 232 19.17 -36.70 -12.57
C PHE A 232 17.98 -37.15 -13.43
N VAL A 233 17.22 -36.16 -13.92
CA VAL A 233 16.10 -36.33 -14.84
C VAL A 233 16.39 -35.49 -16.09
N LEU A 234 16.08 -36.01 -17.27
CA LEU A 234 16.16 -35.28 -18.53
C LEU A 234 14.80 -35.23 -19.21
N LEU A 235 14.40 -34.05 -19.67
CA LEU A 235 13.27 -33.88 -20.58
C LEU A 235 13.75 -34.21 -22.00
N ARG A 236 13.05 -35.13 -22.66
CA ARG A 236 13.30 -35.61 -24.03
C ARG A 236 12.03 -35.43 -24.85
N GLU A 237 11.84 -34.22 -25.37
CA GLU A 237 10.70 -33.78 -26.18
C GLU A 237 9.35 -33.96 -25.49
N SER A 238 8.86 -35.20 -25.42
CA SER A 238 7.54 -35.60 -24.93
C SER A 238 7.55 -36.42 -23.64
N TYR A 239 8.71 -36.79 -23.09
CA TYR A 239 8.81 -37.60 -21.86
C TYR A 239 10.03 -37.25 -21.01
N TYR A 240 10.03 -37.70 -19.75
CA TYR A 240 11.19 -37.64 -18.87
C TYR A 240 11.97 -38.96 -18.88
N GLU A 241 13.28 -38.86 -19.04
CA GLU A 241 14.23 -39.95 -18.93
C GLU A 241 14.97 -39.88 -17.58
N LEU A 242 14.91 -40.96 -16.79
CA LEU A 242 15.53 -41.05 -15.47
C LEU A 242 16.13 -42.44 -15.22
N ASP A 243 16.82 -42.62 -14.08
CA ASP A 243 17.47 -43.87 -13.68
C ASP A 243 18.40 -44.47 -14.75
N ARG A 244 19.22 -43.60 -15.36
CA ARG A 244 20.15 -43.96 -16.44
C ARG A 244 21.35 -44.72 -15.86
N LYS A 245 21.42 -46.03 -16.11
CA LYS A 245 22.48 -46.93 -15.62
C LYS A 245 23.02 -47.80 -16.76
N LYS A 246 24.23 -48.33 -16.59
CA LYS A 246 24.73 -49.43 -17.43
C LYS A 246 24.34 -50.74 -16.77
N ASN A 247 23.71 -51.64 -17.52
CA ASN A 247 23.45 -53.00 -17.06
C ASN A 247 24.74 -53.84 -17.08
N ASP A 248 24.65 -55.08 -16.59
CA ASP A 248 25.80 -56.00 -16.48
C ASP A 248 26.42 -56.38 -17.84
N LEU A 249 25.75 -56.06 -18.94
CA LEU A 249 26.23 -56.24 -20.32
C LEU A 249 26.89 -54.97 -20.90
N GLY A 250 26.99 -53.89 -20.10
CA GLY A 250 27.55 -52.61 -20.54
C GLY A 250 26.60 -51.74 -21.38
N LEU A 251 25.33 -52.15 -21.56
CA LEU A 251 24.31 -51.42 -22.30
C LEU A 251 23.60 -50.40 -21.39
N PHE A 252 23.24 -49.25 -21.94
CA PHE A 252 22.50 -48.22 -21.21
C PHE A 252 21.02 -48.61 -21.07
N THR A 253 20.53 -48.61 -19.83
CA THR A 253 19.12 -48.77 -19.48
C THR A 253 18.62 -47.48 -18.82
N SER A 254 17.43 -47.02 -19.20
CA SER A 254 16.77 -45.86 -18.60
C SER A 254 15.27 -46.11 -18.39
N SER A 255 14.70 -45.43 -17.40
CA SER A 255 13.27 -45.41 -17.12
C SER A 255 12.62 -44.18 -17.75
N LYS A 256 11.37 -44.34 -18.19
CA LYS A 256 10.59 -43.27 -18.81
C LYS A 256 9.39 -42.90 -17.95
N ALA A 257 9.20 -41.61 -17.74
CA ALA A 257 7.97 -41.05 -17.18
C ALA A 257 7.29 -40.16 -18.22
N ASN A 258 6.07 -40.53 -18.60
CA ASN A 258 5.28 -39.79 -19.58
C ASN A 258 4.37 -38.77 -18.89
N PHE A 259 3.89 -37.79 -19.65
CA PHE A 259 2.82 -36.91 -19.23
C PHE A 259 1.46 -37.59 -19.45
N LEU A 260 0.62 -37.61 -18.42
CA LEU A 260 -0.73 -38.18 -18.45
C LEU A 260 -1.67 -37.39 -19.37
N ASP A 261 -1.33 -36.13 -19.65
CA ASP A 261 -2.13 -35.17 -20.41
C ASP A 261 -1.49 -34.78 -21.75
N GLU A 262 -0.53 -35.57 -22.25
CA GLU A 262 0.17 -35.30 -23.52
C GLU A 262 0.84 -33.90 -23.54
N GLN A 263 1.44 -33.49 -22.41
CA GLN A 263 2.17 -32.22 -22.21
C GLN A 263 1.34 -30.93 -22.24
N LYS A 264 0.01 -31.00 -22.21
CA LYS A 264 -0.85 -29.80 -22.25
C LYS A 264 -0.53 -28.82 -21.12
N ALA A 265 -0.55 -29.28 -19.87
CA ALA A 265 -0.25 -28.44 -18.71
C ALA A 265 1.20 -27.93 -18.74
N HIS A 266 2.15 -28.79 -19.14
CA HIS A 266 3.55 -28.42 -19.28
C HIS A 266 3.74 -27.27 -20.29
N ASN A 267 3.16 -27.39 -21.49
CA ASN A 267 3.30 -26.39 -22.54
C ASN A 267 2.64 -25.06 -22.17
N GLN A 268 1.41 -25.11 -21.63
CA GLN A 268 0.70 -23.92 -21.13
C GLN A 268 1.51 -23.20 -20.05
N PHE A 269 2.07 -23.96 -19.09
CA PHE A 269 2.89 -23.40 -18.02
C PHE A 269 4.14 -22.69 -18.57
N TRP A 270 4.92 -23.38 -19.40
CA TRP A 270 6.22 -22.87 -19.88
C TRP A 270 6.12 -21.81 -20.97
N ASN A 271 4.97 -21.66 -21.62
CA ASN A 271 4.73 -20.56 -22.56
C ASN A 271 4.78 -19.18 -21.87
N ARG A 272 4.52 -19.11 -20.55
CA ARG A 272 4.60 -17.87 -19.76
C ARG A 272 6.04 -17.41 -19.49
N TYR A 273 7.02 -18.31 -19.51
CA TYR A 273 8.38 -18.05 -19.01
C TYR A 273 9.46 -18.18 -20.09
N SER A 274 10.48 -17.31 -20.02
CA SER A 274 11.65 -17.37 -20.89
C SER A 274 12.61 -18.44 -20.37
N ARG A 275 12.59 -19.59 -21.03
CA ARG A 275 13.40 -20.78 -20.74
C ARG A 275 14.26 -21.14 -21.97
N PRO A 276 15.53 -21.54 -21.80
CA PRO A 276 16.26 -21.62 -20.53
C PRO A 276 16.57 -20.23 -19.93
N PRO A 277 16.82 -20.12 -18.61
CA PRO A 277 17.35 -18.90 -17.99
C PRO A 277 18.71 -18.54 -18.59
N LYS A 278 19.24 -17.33 -18.31
CA LYS A 278 20.60 -16.98 -18.78
C LYS A 278 21.61 -18.04 -18.35
N ARG A 279 22.56 -18.36 -19.24
CA ARG A 279 23.56 -19.41 -19.04
C ARG A 279 24.34 -19.25 -17.72
N GLU A 280 24.61 -18.02 -17.32
CA GLU A 280 25.29 -17.67 -16.06
C GLU A 280 24.51 -18.11 -14.79
N TYR A 281 23.20 -18.41 -14.91
CA TYR A 281 22.37 -18.87 -13.80
C TYR A 281 22.28 -20.41 -13.71
N TRP A 282 22.75 -21.16 -14.71
CA TRP A 282 22.48 -22.59 -14.82
C TRP A 282 23.14 -23.39 -13.70
N ASP A 283 24.43 -23.17 -13.46
CA ASP A 283 25.15 -23.90 -12.41
C ASP A 283 24.61 -23.53 -11.03
N TYR A 284 24.33 -22.24 -10.79
CA TYR A 284 23.66 -21.78 -9.57
C TYR A 284 22.30 -22.47 -9.34
N ILE A 285 21.41 -22.51 -10.33
CA ILE A 285 20.08 -23.12 -10.18
C ILE A 285 20.18 -24.64 -9.91
N VAL A 286 21.13 -25.34 -10.55
CA VAL A 286 21.37 -26.78 -10.32
C VAL A 286 21.98 -27.05 -8.95
N GLU A 287 22.97 -26.26 -8.55
CA GLU A 287 23.64 -26.39 -7.24
C GLU A 287 22.70 -26.04 -6.08
N ARG A 288 21.71 -25.17 -6.32
CA ARG A 288 20.67 -24.79 -5.36
C ARG A 288 19.41 -25.66 -5.41
N ARG A 289 19.52 -26.92 -5.87
CA ARG A 289 18.48 -27.97 -5.77
C ARG A 289 17.85 -28.03 -4.37
N ASP A 290 18.63 -27.73 -3.33
CA ASP A 290 18.19 -27.71 -1.93
C ASP A 290 17.14 -26.64 -1.60
N LEU A 291 16.99 -25.60 -2.43
CA LEU A 291 15.99 -24.54 -2.24
C LEU A 291 14.59 -24.91 -2.73
N LEU A 292 14.47 -26.03 -3.45
CA LEU A 292 13.25 -26.48 -4.11
C LEU A 292 12.53 -27.54 -3.27
N VAL A 293 12.30 -27.23 -1.99
CA VAL A 293 11.60 -28.11 -1.03
C VAL A 293 10.19 -27.57 -0.76
N PRO A 294 9.14 -28.41 -0.64
CA PRO A 294 7.80 -27.94 -0.32
C PRO A 294 7.77 -27.20 1.04
N PRO A 295 7.19 -25.99 1.12
CA PRO A 295 6.97 -25.33 2.40
C PRO A 295 5.81 -26.04 3.11
N ASP A 296 6.09 -26.71 4.23
CA ASP A 296 5.03 -27.10 5.15
C ASP A 296 4.53 -25.83 5.87
N VAL A 297 3.48 -25.20 5.34
CA VAL A 297 2.89 -23.99 5.91
C VAL A 297 1.90 -24.38 7.01
N ARG A 298 2.35 -24.31 8.26
CA ARG A 298 1.46 -24.04 9.39
C ARG A 298 1.75 -22.64 9.93
N GLU A 299 0.91 -21.68 9.54
CA GLU A 299 0.78 -20.40 10.24
C GLU A 299 0.22 -20.65 11.64
N ARG A 300 1.08 -20.58 12.67
CA ARG A 300 0.61 -20.44 14.05
C ARG A 300 0.54 -18.95 14.40
N LYS A 301 -0.68 -18.51 14.73
CA LYS A 301 -0.98 -17.18 15.27
C LYS A 301 -0.21 -16.93 16.56
N GLY A 302 0.53 -15.82 16.64
CA GLY A 302 1.04 -15.31 17.92
C GLY A 302 2.32 -14.44 17.89
N SER A 303 3.11 -14.45 16.81
CA SER A 303 4.32 -13.60 16.68
C SER A 303 4.10 -12.45 15.69
N PHE A 304 4.82 -11.34 15.88
CA PHE A 304 4.83 -10.21 14.94
C PHE A 304 5.47 -10.66 13.62
N PHE A 305 4.65 -10.97 12.62
CA PHE A 305 5.09 -11.51 11.33
C PHE A 305 5.25 -10.38 10.30
N THR A 306 6.34 -10.39 9.54
CA THR A 306 6.48 -9.55 8.33
C THR A 306 5.79 -10.25 7.16
N PRO A 307 4.70 -9.70 6.59
CA PRO A 307 3.99 -10.32 5.47
C PRO A 307 4.93 -10.64 4.29
N GLN A 308 4.77 -11.82 3.69
CA GLN A 308 5.66 -12.30 2.62
C GLN A 308 5.78 -11.31 1.45
N LYS A 309 4.69 -10.66 1.05
CA LYS A 309 4.69 -9.62 0.01
C LYS A 309 5.66 -8.46 0.29
N TRP A 310 5.86 -8.08 1.55
CA TRP A 310 6.79 -7.02 1.96
C TRP A 310 8.22 -7.54 2.09
N VAL A 311 8.38 -8.81 2.45
CA VAL A 311 9.67 -9.50 2.41
C VAL A 311 10.21 -9.54 0.98
N GLU A 312 9.40 -10.02 0.03
CA GLU A 312 9.77 -10.07 -1.40
C GLU A 312 10.10 -8.67 -1.96
N LEU A 313 9.27 -7.67 -1.65
CA LEU A 313 9.50 -6.29 -2.09
C LEU A 313 10.78 -5.69 -1.49
N SER A 314 11.04 -5.91 -0.20
CA SER A 314 12.27 -5.41 0.45
C SER A 314 13.54 -6.07 -0.08
N GLN A 315 13.50 -7.36 -0.42
CA GLN A 315 14.62 -8.06 -1.08
C GLN A 315 14.85 -7.54 -2.51
N GLN A 316 13.78 -7.17 -3.24
CA GLN A 316 13.92 -6.49 -4.53
C GLN A 316 14.61 -5.13 -4.37
N TYR A 317 14.23 -4.31 -3.38
CA TYR A 317 14.87 -3.02 -3.13
C TYR A 317 16.34 -3.16 -2.70
N LEU A 318 16.69 -4.23 -1.96
CA LEU A 318 18.06 -4.58 -1.65
C LEU A 318 18.85 -4.92 -2.92
N ALA A 319 18.27 -5.70 -3.84
CA ALA A 319 18.90 -6.00 -5.12
C ALA A 319 19.07 -4.75 -6.01
N ASP A 320 18.10 -3.84 -6.00
CA ASP A 320 18.16 -2.58 -6.76
C ASP A 320 19.21 -1.60 -6.20
N GLU A 321 19.56 -1.71 -4.92
CA GLU A 321 20.57 -0.87 -4.24
C GLU A 321 21.97 -1.49 -4.25
N LEU A 322 22.08 -2.79 -3.97
CA LEU A 322 23.35 -3.49 -3.75
C LEU A 322 23.78 -4.36 -4.95
N GLY A 323 22.91 -4.51 -5.96
CA GLY A 323 23.14 -5.33 -7.16
C GLY A 323 22.50 -6.72 -7.09
N GLU A 324 22.26 -7.35 -8.25
CA GLU A 324 21.53 -8.63 -8.35
C GLU A 324 22.19 -9.80 -7.58
N ASN A 325 23.52 -9.77 -7.40
CA ASN A 325 24.29 -10.82 -6.71
C ASN A 325 24.56 -10.52 -5.23
N TRP A 326 23.88 -9.54 -4.62
CA TRP A 326 24.19 -9.08 -3.26
C TRP A 326 24.18 -10.20 -2.21
N GLN A 327 23.34 -11.24 -2.36
CA GLN A 327 23.29 -12.38 -1.42
C GLN A 327 24.57 -13.24 -1.41
N ASP A 328 25.35 -13.21 -2.49
CA ASP A 328 26.63 -13.93 -2.57
C ASP A 328 27.81 -13.06 -2.12
N GLU A 329 27.66 -11.74 -2.15
CA GLU A 329 28.69 -10.79 -1.74
C GLU A 329 28.57 -10.40 -0.26
N TYR A 330 27.34 -10.23 0.24
CA TYR A 330 27.06 -9.71 1.56
C TYR A 330 26.68 -10.80 2.56
N TYR A 331 27.15 -10.65 3.79
CA TYR A 331 26.59 -11.31 4.96
C TYR A 331 25.29 -10.62 5.37
N ILE A 332 24.37 -11.37 5.95
CA ILE A 332 23.05 -10.91 6.37
C ILE A 332 22.87 -11.26 7.84
N TRP A 333 22.46 -10.30 8.64
CA TRP A 333 22.07 -10.56 10.02
C TRP A 333 20.73 -9.90 10.34
N ASP A 334 19.74 -10.70 10.68
CA ASP A 334 18.53 -10.22 11.34
C ASP A 334 18.68 -10.37 12.85
N CYS A 335 18.90 -9.25 13.54
CA CYS A 335 19.10 -9.22 14.98
C CYS A 335 17.81 -9.13 15.81
N ALA A 336 16.63 -9.16 15.16
CA ALA A 336 15.32 -9.28 15.79
C ALA A 336 14.41 -10.21 14.98
N ALA A 337 14.92 -11.41 14.66
CA ALA A 337 14.36 -12.27 13.61
C ALA A 337 12.97 -12.83 13.89
N GLY A 338 12.53 -12.85 15.16
CA GLY A 338 11.35 -13.60 15.57
C GLY A 338 11.47 -15.05 15.08
N THR A 339 10.44 -15.56 14.39
CA THR A 339 10.45 -16.90 13.78
C THR A 339 11.11 -16.98 12.39
N GLY A 340 11.85 -15.94 11.98
CA GLY A 340 12.72 -15.93 10.79
C GLY A 340 12.04 -15.51 9.48
N ASN A 341 10.85 -14.91 9.52
CA ASN A 341 10.04 -14.70 8.31
C ASN A 341 10.63 -13.67 7.34
N LEU A 342 11.37 -12.69 7.85
CA LEU A 342 12.07 -11.71 7.02
C LEU A 342 13.18 -12.36 6.17
N LEU A 343 13.71 -13.50 6.64
CA LEU A 343 14.78 -14.24 5.97
C LEU A 343 14.26 -15.21 4.89
N ASN A 344 12.95 -15.37 4.76
CA ASN A 344 12.34 -16.24 3.75
C ASN A 344 12.69 -15.76 2.34
N GLY A 345 13.03 -16.68 1.44
CA GLY A 345 13.43 -16.37 0.06
C GLY A 345 14.92 -16.06 -0.12
N LEU A 346 15.67 -15.84 0.97
CA LEU A 346 17.12 -15.73 0.89
C LEU A 346 17.75 -17.09 0.60
N THR A 347 18.78 -17.08 -0.23
CA THR A 347 19.33 -18.28 -0.86
C THR A 347 20.64 -18.71 -0.19
N ASN A 348 21.56 -17.81 0.15
CA ASN A 348 22.88 -18.21 0.66
C ASN A 348 22.93 -18.46 2.19
N LYS A 349 22.47 -19.63 2.66
CA LYS A 349 22.41 -19.99 4.10
C LYS A 349 23.71 -19.82 4.89
N TYR A 350 24.87 -19.95 4.24
CA TYR A 350 26.18 -19.76 4.86
C TYR A 350 26.51 -18.29 5.20
N ARG A 351 25.69 -17.35 4.71
CA ARG A 351 25.86 -15.92 4.93
C ARG A 351 24.74 -15.31 5.77
N ILE A 352 23.75 -16.09 6.17
CA ILE A 352 22.57 -15.61 6.89
C ILE A 352 22.70 -15.98 8.36
N TRP A 353 22.56 -14.97 9.22
CA TRP A 353 22.53 -15.06 10.67
C TRP A 353 21.18 -14.57 11.19
N ALA A 354 20.64 -15.25 12.20
CA ALA A 354 19.38 -14.89 12.82
C ALA A 354 19.52 -14.92 14.33
N SER A 355 19.12 -13.83 14.99
CA SER A 355 19.03 -13.80 16.44
C SER A 355 17.75 -13.12 16.92
N THR A 356 17.28 -13.54 18.08
CA THR A 356 16.11 -12.97 18.73
C THR A 356 16.23 -13.12 20.25
N LEU A 357 15.51 -12.28 20.99
CA LEU A 357 15.45 -12.31 22.45
C LEU A 357 14.74 -13.59 22.95
N ASP A 358 13.69 -14.03 22.25
CA ASP A 358 12.84 -15.14 22.69
C ASP A 358 13.44 -16.50 22.30
N LYS A 359 13.70 -17.33 23.30
CA LYS A 359 14.21 -18.69 23.10
C LYS A 359 13.22 -19.57 22.31
N ALA A 360 11.91 -19.37 22.48
CA ALA A 360 10.90 -20.13 21.76
C ALA A 360 10.97 -19.86 20.25
N ASP A 361 11.19 -18.61 19.85
CA ASP A 361 11.36 -18.22 18.44
C ASP A 361 12.62 -18.86 17.83
N VAL A 362 13.73 -18.90 18.59
CA VAL A 362 14.97 -19.61 18.21
C VAL A 362 14.68 -21.09 17.97
N ASP A 363 13.95 -21.73 18.88
CA ASP A 363 13.65 -23.16 18.80
C ASP A 363 12.72 -23.46 17.60
N VAL A 364 11.76 -22.57 17.30
CA VAL A 364 10.91 -22.66 16.09
C VAL A 364 11.75 -22.56 14.82
N MET A 365 12.71 -21.63 14.74
CA MET A 365 13.61 -21.53 13.59
C MET A 365 14.47 -22.80 13.43
N LYS A 366 15.00 -23.35 14.53
CA LYS A 366 15.76 -24.61 14.50
C LYS A 366 14.91 -25.80 14.09
N GLU A 367 13.65 -25.87 14.52
CA GLU A 367 12.70 -26.88 14.06
C GLU A 367 12.44 -26.76 12.55
N ARG A 368 12.22 -25.55 12.05
CA ARG A 368 12.06 -25.27 10.61
C ARG A 368 13.30 -25.67 9.80
N ILE A 369 14.50 -25.47 10.34
CA ILE A 369 15.76 -25.94 9.72
C ILE A 369 15.78 -27.48 9.64
N LYS A 370 15.50 -28.16 10.76
CA LYS A 370 15.48 -29.64 10.82
C LYS A 370 14.47 -30.24 9.85
N ASN A 371 13.32 -29.60 9.68
CA ASN A 371 12.26 -30.02 8.77
C ASN A 371 12.51 -29.59 7.32
N GLY A 372 13.60 -28.87 7.03
CA GLY A 372 13.98 -28.42 5.69
C GLY A 372 13.15 -27.26 5.14
N SER A 373 12.30 -26.62 5.95
CA SER A 373 11.43 -25.51 5.53
C SER A 373 12.08 -24.13 5.69
N ALA A 374 13.21 -24.03 6.40
CA ALA A 374 14.01 -22.81 6.51
C ALA A 374 15.42 -23.04 5.98
N ASN A 375 15.85 -22.19 5.04
CA ASN A 375 17.17 -22.21 4.43
C ASN A 375 18.20 -21.46 5.30
N LEU A 376 18.44 -21.97 6.51
CA LEU A 376 19.36 -21.41 7.50
C LEU A 376 20.27 -22.51 8.07
N LEU A 377 21.41 -22.13 8.64
CA LEU A 377 22.25 -23.06 9.40
C LEU A 377 21.87 -23.03 10.89
N ASP A 378 21.80 -24.20 11.53
CA ASP A 378 21.44 -24.30 12.96
C ASP A 378 22.40 -23.52 13.87
N GLU A 379 23.69 -23.49 13.51
CA GLU A 379 24.74 -22.74 14.19
C GLU A 379 24.65 -21.22 14.00
N HIS A 380 23.92 -20.75 12.98
CA HIS A 380 23.70 -19.34 12.71
C HIS A 380 22.43 -18.78 13.37
N VAL A 381 21.68 -19.64 14.07
CA VAL A 381 20.44 -19.30 14.77
C VAL A 381 20.67 -19.38 16.28
N PHE A 382 20.63 -18.23 16.95
CA PHE A 382 21.00 -18.12 18.37
C PHE A 382 20.15 -17.09 19.13
N GLN A 383 20.06 -17.28 20.46
CA GLN A 383 19.39 -16.31 21.33
C GLN A 383 20.34 -15.15 21.63
N PHE A 384 19.87 -13.91 21.47
CA PHE A 384 20.67 -12.72 21.74
C PHE A 384 19.79 -11.52 22.05
N ASP A 385 20.02 -10.85 23.18
CA ASP A 385 19.36 -9.59 23.48
C ASP A 385 20.14 -8.43 22.84
N PHE A 386 19.75 -8.06 21.62
CA PHE A 386 20.46 -7.05 20.84
C PHE A 386 20.51 -5.66 21.49
N LEU A 387 19.70 -5.33 22.51
CA LEU A 387 19.80 -4.03 23.18
C LEU A 387 20.58 -4.07 24.50
N ASN A 388 20.87 -5.26 25.03
CA ASN A 388 21.49 -5.43 26.35
C ASN A 388 22.79 -6.24 26.34
N ASP A 389 22.91 -7.25 25.48
CA ASP A 389 24.04 -8.16 25.48
C ASP A 389 25.30 -7.53 24.85
N SER A 390 26.47 -7.88 25.39
CA SER A 390 27.77 -7.60 24.75
C SER A 390 27.93 -8.42 23.48
N PHE A 391 28.59 -7.85 22.46
CA PHE A 391 28.98 -8.57 21.24
C PHE A 391 29.99 -9.71 21.49
N ASP A 392 30.57 -9.82 22.68
CA ASP A 392 31.40 -10.97 23.07
C ASP A 392 30.61 -12.28 23.16
N LYS A 393 29.28 -12.21 23.29
CA LYS A 393 28.39 -13.38 23.29
C LYS A 393 28.00 -13.83 21.89
N LEU A 394 28.43 -13.12 20.83
CA LEU A 394 28.12 -13.51 19.46
C LEU A 394 28.84 -14.79 19.07
N PRO A 395 28.28 -15.58 18.14
CA PRO A 395 29.00 -16.67 17.51
C PRO A 395 30.35 -16.19 16.96
N PRO A 396 31.45 -16.94 17.14
CA PRO A 396 32.80 -16.48 16.80
C PRO A 396 32.91 -15.93 15.38
N ARG A 397 32.30 -16.62 14.40
CA ARG A 397 32.35 -16.21 13.00
C ARG A 397 31.59 -14.91 12.72
N LEU A 398 30.44 -14.68 13.35
CA LEU A 398 29.71 -13.42 13.23
C LEU A 398 30.49 -12.27 13.88
N LYS A 399 31.13 -12.53 15.02
CA LYS A 399 32.01 -11.57 15.69
C LYS A 399 33.18 -11.18 14.79
N GLU A 400 33.84 -12.14 14.14
CA GLU A 400 34.90 -11.87 13.16
C GLU A 400 34.43 -10.96 12.03
N ILE A 401 33.23 -11.21 11.48
CA ILE A 401 32.64 -10.39 10.41
C ILE A 401 32.42 -8.95 10.88
N ILE A 402 31.95 -8.77 12.10
CA ILE A 402 31.68 -7.46 12.70
C ILE A 402 32.98 -6.75 13.08
N ASP A 403 33.98 -7.43 13.62
CA ASP A 403 35.23 -6.80 14.05
C ASP A 403 36.08 -6.36 12.85
N ASN A 404 36.05 -7.12 11.74
CA ASN A 404 36.80 -6.80 10.53
C ASN A 404 36.04 -5.81 9.63
N GLU A 405 36.67 -4.66 9.35
CA GLU A 405 36.04 -3.57 8.60
C GLU A 405 35.63 -3.95 7.17
N GLU A 406 36.46 -4.70 6.45
CA GLU A 406 36.21 -5.09 5.06
C GLU A 406 35.04 -6.06 4.95
N THR A 407 34.95 -7.03 5.85
CA THR A 407 33.76 -7.91 5.90
C THR A 407 32.54 -7.19 6.44
N ARG A 408 32.70 -6.25 7.37
CA ARG A 408 31.61 -5.42 7.91
C ARG A 408 31.02 -4.49 6.86
N LYS A 409 31.81 -3.96 5.92
CA LYS A 409 31.33 -3.23 4.72
C LYS A 409 30.40 -4.08 3.85
N LYS A 410 30.58 -5.40 3.91
CA LYS A 410 29.75 -6.40 3.25
C LYS A 410 28.79 -7.08 4.22
N LEU A 411 28.34 -6.40 5.28
CA LEU A 411 27.29 -6.87 6.18
C LEU A 411 26.02 -6.03 6.00
N VAL A 412 24.89 -6.70 5.77
CA VAL A 412 23.55 -6.11 5.80
C VAL A 412 22.88 -6.51 7.11
N ILE A 413 22.58 -5.53 7.96
CA ILE A 413 21.63 -5.72 9.07
C ILE A 413 20.23 -5.57 8.50
N TYR A 414 19.52 -6.69 8.32
CA TYR A 414 18.21 -6.75 7.69
C TYR A 414 17.15 -7.03 8.75
N ILE A 415 16.36 -6.02 9.12
CA ILE A 415 15.59 -6.05 10.38
C ILE A 415 14.18 -5.46 10.27
N ASN A 416 13.23 -6.10 10.95
CA ASN A 416 11.93 -5.53 11.29
C ASN A 416 11.83 -5.36 12.82
N PRO A 417 12.34 -4.25 13.40
CA PRO A 417 12.41 -4.06 14.84
C PRO A 417 11.00 -3.86 15.44
N PRO A 418 10.81 -4.14 16.74
CA PRO A 418 9.49 -4.05 17.37
C PRO A 418 8.89 -2.63 17.35
N TYR A 419 7.62 -2.52 16.92
CA TYR A 419 6.81 -1.29 16.96
C TYR A 419 5.82 -1.36 18.11
N LYS A 420 6.08 -0.67 19.22
CA LYS A 420 5.00 -0.37 20.17
C LYS A 420 5.11 1.05 20.67
N GLU A 421 4.26 1.90 20.08
CA GLU A 421 3.90 3.17 20.70
C GLU A 421 3.15 2.93 22.02
N HIS A 422 3.28 3.90 22.92
CA HIS A 422 2.91 3.88 24.33
C HIS A 422 1.41 3.65 24.68
N THR A 423 0.57 3.09 23.82
CA THR A 423 -0.90 3.11 24.01
C THR A 423 -1.62 1.76 24.09
N ASN A 424 -1.01 0.61 23.76
CA ASN A 424 -1.66 -0.71 23.96
C ASN A 424 -0.96 -1.53 25.06
N ALA A 425 -1.40 -1.29 26.28
CA ALA A 425 -0.94 -1.89 27.55
C ALA A 425 -1.29 -3.38 27.76
N LYS A 426 -1.44 -4.20 26.71
CA LYS A 426 -1.69 -5.64 26.88
C LYS A 426 -0.78 -6.46 25.96
N GLN A 427 -0.02 -7.35 26.61
CA GLN A 427 0.84 -8.43 26.08
C GLN A 427 2.27 -8.04 25.67
N LEU A 428 3.23 -8.18 26.59
CA LEU A 428 3.96 -9.43 26.83
C LEU A 428 4.52 -9.43 28.29
N ALA A 429 4.65 -10.63 28.88
CA ALA A 429 5.02 -10.96 30.26
C ALA A 429 3.96 -10.70 31.35
N ASN A 430 3.68 -11.75 32.14
CA ASN A 430 2.76 -11.83 33.29
C ASN A 430 3.15 -10.92 34.49
N THR A 431 3.58 -9.68 34.26
CA THR A 431 4.10 -8.80 35.32
C THR A 431 3.34 -7.48 35.48
N GLY A 432 2.40 -7.16 34.57
CA GLY A 432 1.54 -5.97 34.71
C GLY A 432 2.27 -4.62 34.65
N LYS A 433 3.56 -4.57 34.25
CA LYS A 433 4.33 -3.33 34.12
C LYS A 433 4.18 -2.72 32.72
N ASN A 434 4.01 -1.39 32.65
CA ASN A 434 3.97 -0.64 31.40
C ASN A 434 5.28 -0.78 30.60
N ILE A 435 5.17 -1.07 29.30
CA ILE A 435 6.31 -1.22 28.36
C ILE A 435 7.17 0.06 28.27
N SER A 436 6.61 1.23 28.59
CA SER A 436 7.36 2.49 28.69
C SER A 436 8.50 2.46 29.72
N GLY A 437 8.43 1.56 30.72
CA GLY A 437 9.54 1.30 31.64
C GLY A 437 10.67 0.51 30.98
N LEU A 438 10.33 -0.56 30.26
CA LEU A 438 11.29 -1.49 29.64
C LEU A 438 12.21 -0.82 28.61
N SER A 439 11.68 0.12 27.80
CA SER A 439 12.51 0.87 26.84
C SER A 439 13.61 1.72 27.49
N LYS A 440 13.41 2.17 28.74
CA LYS A 440 14.37 3.01 29.48
C LYS A 440 15.39 2.19 30.27
N GLU A 441 15.17 0.89 30.36
CA GLU A 441 15.98 -0.04 31.15
C GLU A 441 17.07 -0.73 30.31
N THR A 442 17.08 -0.53 28.98
CA THR A 442 18.06 -1.18 28.10
C THR A 442 19.45 -0.56 28.20
N ALA A 443 20.51 -1.36 27.98
CA ALA A 443 21.87 -0.85 27.93
C ALA A 443 22.06 0.16 26.79
N ALA A 444 21.46 -0.09 25.61
CA ALA A 444 21.46 0.84 24.49
C ALA A 444 20.81 2.19 24.84
N TYR A 445 19.69 2.19 25.57
CA TYR A 445 19.06 3.43 26.05
C TYR A 445 20.02 4.19 26.98
N GLN A 446 20.56 3.52 27.99
CA GLN A 446 21.46 4.15 28.97
C GLN A 446 22.69 4.77 28.30
N LYS A 447 23.25 4.08 27.29
CA LYS A 447 24.45 4.51 26.57
C LYS A 447 24.19 5.69 25.62
N TYR A 448 23.07 5.68 24.89
CA TYR A 448 22.85 6.58 23.76
C TYR A 448 21.73 7.62 23.96
N GLN A 449 21.05 7.67 25.12
CA GLN A 449 19.94 8.61 25.34
C GLN A 449 20.32 10.09 25.16
N SER A 450 21.55 10.48 25.52
CA SER A 450 22.04 11.86 25.39
C SER A 450 22.19 12.28 23.92
N GLU A 451 22.45 11.32 23.02
CA GLU A 451 22.59 11.56 21.58
C GLU A 451 21.25 11.54 20.84
N MET A 452 20.28 10.76 21.34
CA MET A 452 18.98 10.57 20.68
C MET A 452 17.87 11.47 21.22
N GLY A 453 18.06 12.06 22.41
CA GLY A 453 17.01 12.82 23.09
C GLY A 453 15.76 11.97 23.33
N THR A 454 14.58 12.51 22.98
CA THR A 454 13.29 11.81 23.21
C THR A 454 13.15 10.53 22.37
N ALA A 455 13.81 10.45 21.21
CA ALA A 455 13.78 9.27 20.34
C ALA A 455 14.33 8.01 21.03
N ALA A 456 15.18 8.15 22.05
CA ALA A 456 15.71 7.02 22.81
C ALA A 456 14.60 6.15 23.42
N ARG A 457 13.41 6.71 23.68
CA ARG A 457 12.26 5.97 24.26
C ARG A 457 11.62 4.98 23.29
N GLU A 458 12.02 4.98 22.02
CA GLU A 458 11.49 4.13 20.97
C GLU A 458 12.48 3.00 20.68
N LEU A 459 12.06 1.74 20.85
CA LEU A 459 12.95 0.58 20.72
C LEU A 459 13.61 0.50 19.34
N PHE A 460 12.86 0.73 18.26
CA PHE A 460 13.42 0.71 16.91
C PHE A 460 14.56 1.73 16.74
N ALA A 461 14.45 2.91 17.38
CA ALA A 461 15.50 3.93 17.33
C ALA A 461 16.76 3.49 18.08
N GLN A 462 16.60 2.77 19.20
CA GLN A 462 17.73 2.19 19.93
C GLN A 462 18.47 1.13 19.10
N PHE A 463 17.74 0.26 18.38
CA PHE A 463 18.33 -0.71 17.44
C PHE A 463 19.14 0.03 16.37
N MET A 464 18.53 0.99 15.68
CA MET A 464 19.20 1.77 14.64
C MET A 464 20.46 2.46 15.16
N MET A 465 20.39 3.13 16.31
CA MET A 465 21.53 3.85 16.87
C MET A 465 22.65 2.90 17.29
N ARG A 466 22.34 1.76 17.94
CA ARG A 466 23.34 0.76 18.29
C ARG A 466 24.05 0.21 17.06
N ILE A 467 23.30 -0.10 16.00
CA ILE A 467 23.86 -0.56 14.71
C ILE A 467 24.79 0.50 14.13
N ASN A 468 24.38 1.77 14.11
CA ASN A 468 25.20 2.85 13.58
C ASN A 468 26.50 3.06 14.38
N ARG A 469 26.44 2.99 15.72
CA ARG A 469 27.59 3.24 16.59
C ARG A 469 28.53 2.05 16.73
N GLU A 470 28.00 0.83 16.75
CA GLU A 470 28.78 -0.38 17.04
C GLU A 470 29.05 -1.22 15.78
N ILE A 471 28.36 -0.94 14.67
CA ILE A 471 28.55 -1.61 13.36
C ILE A 471 28.64 -0.56 12.22
N PRO A 472 29.51 0.46 12.33
CA PRO A 472 29.43 1.72 11.55
C PRO A 472 29.70 1.58 10.04
N SER A 473 30.24 0.46 9.56
CA SER A 473 30.45 0.26 8.11
C SER A 473 29.41 -0.64 7.43
N SER A 474 28.45 -1.16 8.19
CA SER A 474 27.39 -2.01 7.65
C SER A 474 26.33 -1.23 6.86
N VAL A 475 25.61 -1.95 6.02
CA VAL A 475 24.33 -1.50 5.45
C VAL A 475 23.23 -1.86 6.45
N LEU A 476 22.34 -0.92 6.76
CA LEU A 476 21.14 -1.17 7.56
C LEU A 476 19.91 -1.12 6.66
N ALA A 477 19.21 -2.23 6.55
CA ALA A 477 17.96 -2.34 5.80
C ALA A 477 16.82 -2.64 6.78
N ASN A 478 16.02 -1.61 7.10
CA ASN A 478 15.06 -1.70 8.19
C ASN A 478 13.64 -1.34 7.78
N PHE A 479 12.66 -2.07 8.32
CA PHE A 479 11.31 -1.54 8.44
C PHE A 479 11.23 -0.59 9.64
N SER A 480 10.51 0.53 9.55
CA SER A 480 10.09 1.32 10.72
C SER A 480 8.98 2.31 10.43
N THR A 481 8.38 2.87 11.48
CA THR A 481 7.61 4.12 11.34
C THR A 481 8.50 5.23 10.78
N LEU A 482 7.90 6.26 10.17
CA LEU A 482 8.64 7.40 9.60
C LEU A 482 9.10 8.44 10.63
N LYS A 483 9.01 8.15 11.94
CA LYS A 483 9.41 9.11 12.98
C LYS A 483 10.89 9.49 12.91
N ASN A 484 11.76 8.53 12.59
CA ASN A 484 13.18 8.78 12.35
C ASN A 484 13.42 9.85 11.28
N LEU A 485 12.58 9.88 10.24
CA LEU A 485 12.67 10.85 9.16
C LEU A 485 11.94 12.17 9.49
N GLN A 486 10.69 12.13 9.95
CA GLN A 486 9.79 13.30 9.95
C GLN A 486 9.50 13.87 11.35
N ALA A 487 9.62 13.10 12.44
CA ALA A 487 9.11 13.54 13.73
C ALA A 487 10.00 14.64 14.35
N PRO A 488 9.41 15.69 14.96
CA PRO A 488 10.18 16.76 15.61
C PRO A 488 11.04 16.23 16.76
N ASN A 489 10.49 15.31 17.57
CA ASN A 489 11.18 14.69 18.72
C ASN A 489 12.36 13.78 18.34
N PHE A 490 12.59 13.56 17.05
CA PHE A 490 13.71 12.78 16.50
C PHE A 490 14.82 13.67 15.91
N ARG A 491 14.77 14.99 16.11
CA ARG A 491 15.81 15.92 15.65
C ARG A 491 17.21 15.51 16.14
N ASP A 492 17.36 15.24 17.43
CA ASP A 492 18.65 14.90 18.03
C ASP A 492 19.14 13.53 17.52
N PHE A 493 18.23 12.55 17.39
CA PHE A 493 18.52 11.28 16.69
C PHE A 493 19.04 11.50 15.27
N ARG A 494 18.39 12.33 14.45
CA ARG A 494 18.85 12.60 13.06
C ARG A 494 20.22 13.28 13.03
N ALA A 495 20.47 14.19 13.97
CA ALA A 495 21.75 14.87 14.10
C ALA A 495 22.89 13.90 14.48
N SER A 496 22.58 12.83 15.20
CA SER A 496 23.55 11.83 15.67
C SER A 496 23.73 10.64 14.72
N PHE A 497 22.64 10.11 14.15
CA PHE A 497 22.62 8.87 13.37
C PHE A 497 23.36 9.01 12.01
N ARG A 498 23.16 10.12 11.31
CA ARG A 498 23.92 10.56 10.09
C ARG A 498 24.20 9.51 9.00
N ALA A 499 23.59 8.33 9.00
CA ALA A 499 23.77 7.39 7.89
C ALA A 499 23.10 7.91 6.62
N LYS A 500 23.68 7.66 5.44
CA LYS A 500 23.08 8.04 4.16
C LYS A 500 21.90 7.12 3.83
N LEU A 501 20.72 7.71 3.66
CA LEU A 501 19.56 7.00 3.12
C LEU A 501 19.72 6.80 1.62
N GLY A 502 19.65 5.55 1.15
CA GLY A 502 19.70 5.17 -0.26
C GLY A 502 18.31 5.09 -0.88
N ARG A 503 17.56 4.04 -0.55
CA ARG A 503 16.20 3.78 -1.07
C ARG A 503 15.17 3.64 0.04
N ILE A 504 13.91 3.92 -0.32
CA ILE A 504 12.76 3.79 0.55
C ILE A 504 11.48 3.44 -0.23
N PHE A 505 10.62 2.62 0.36
CA PHE A 505 9.21 2.50 -0.02
C PHE A 505 8.30 2.54 1.22
N LEU A 506 7.02 2.87 1.02
CA LEU A 506 6.01 3.00 2.05
C LEU A 506 4.86 2.00 1.84
N VAL A 507 4.39 1.42 2.94
CA VAL A 507 3.26 0.49 2.98
C VAL A 507 2.33 0.80 4.16
N PRO A 508 1.03 0.43 4.09
CA PRO A 508 0.10 0.65 5.19
C PRO A 508 0.44 -0.23 6.39
N ALA A 509 0.53 0.36 7.59
CA ALA A 509 0.93 -0.38 8.78
C ALA A 509 -0.04 -1.53 9.14
N ASN A 510 -1.33 -1.35 8.87
CA ASN A 510 -2.38 -2.35 9.11
C ASN A 510 -2.30 -3.61 8.22
N THR A 511 -1.29 -3.69 7.35
CA THR A 511 -0.97 -4.91 6.61
C THR A 511 -0.04 -5.85 7.38
N PHE A 512 0.61 -5.37 8.44
CA PHE A 512 1.43 -6.17 9.34
C PHE A 512 0.57 -6.80 10.43
N ASP A 513 0.93 -8.03 10.83
CA ASP A 513 0.16 -8.78 11.82
C ASP A 513 0.07 -8.04 13.16
N ASN A 514 -1.15 -8.03 13.72
CA ASN A 514 -1.48 -7.36 14.99
C ASN A 514 -1.29 -5.83 15.02
N VAL A 515 -1.18 -5.19 13.85
CA VAL A 515 -1.19 -3.74 13.72
C VAL A 515 -2.56 -3.27 13.25
N THR A 516 -3.28 -2.52 14.07
CA THR A 516 -4.59 -1.94 13.72
C THR A 516 -4.53 -0.46 13.35
N GLY A 517 -3.37 0.18 13.58
CA GLY A 517 -3.18 1.61 13.36
C GLY A 517 -3.14 2.00 11.88
N GLN A 518 -3.60 3.22 11.59
CA GLN A 518 -3.59 3.84 10.27
C GLN A 518 -2.41 4.81 10.16
N PHE A 519 -1.23 4.29 9.85
CA PHE A 519 0.00 5.06 9.66
C PHE A 519 0.90 4.34 8.64
N PRO A 520 1.97 4.98 8.10
CA PRO A 520 2.85 4.35 7.14
C PRO A 520 3.99 3.63 7.85
N ILE A 521 4.35 2.45 7.35
CA ILE A 521 5.63 1.81 7.62
C ILE A 521 6.51 1.99 6.39
N GLY A 522 7.72 2.48 6.60
CA GLY A 522 8.75 2.54 5.57
C GLY A 522 9.67 1.33 5.63
N PHE A 523 10.16 0.85 4.49
CA PHE A 523 11.39 0.08 4.41
C PHE A 523 12.50 0.99 3.91
N MET A 524 13.60 1.13 4.65
CA MET A 524 14.69 2.06 4.38
C MET A 524 16.02 1.32 4.29
N ILE A 525 16.83 1.63 3.28
CA ILE A 525 18.20 1.14 3.15
C ILE A 525 19.17 2.27 3.44
N TRP A 526 19.97 2.12 4.49
CA TRP A 526 20.94 3.08 5.01
C TRP A 526 22.37 2.56 4.84
N HIS A 527 23.28 3.46 4.46
CA HIS A 527 24.71 3.21 4.40
C HIS A 527 25.39 3.90 5.58
N ASN A 528 25.74 3.14 6.64
CA ASN A 528 26.31 3.71 7.86
C ASN A 528 27.72 4.28 7.65
N ASN A 529 28.46 3.77 6.67
CA ASN A 529 29.81 4.25 6.32
C ASN A 529 29.83 5.61 5.62
N ILE A 530 28.66 6.15 5.23
CA ILE A 530 28.56 7.42 4.50
C ILE A 530 27.78 8.42 5.37
N PRO A 531 28.48 9.33 6.07
CA PRO A 531 27.83 10.41 6.81
C PRO A 531 27.06 11.35 5.88
N ALA A 532 25.78 11.60 6.17
CA ALA A 532 24.91 12.50 5.43
C ALA A 532 23.82 13.12 6.32
N GLU A 533 23.45 14.36 6.04
CA GLU A 533 22.24 14.97 6.59
C GLU A 533 21.02 14.55 5.76
N PHE A 534 19.93 14.19 6.43
CA PHE A 534 18.66 13.88 5.76
C PHE A 534 17.76 15.12 5.70
N TYR A 535 17.41 15.55 4.48
CA TYR A 535 16.47 16.65 4.23
C TYR A 535 15.17 16.14 3.61
N GLN A 536 15.27 15.37 2.53
CA GLN A 536 14.12 14.83 1.84
C GLN A 536 14.47 13.59 1.00
N ILE A 537 13.47 12.76 0.67
CA ILE A 537 13.59 11.66 -0.29
C ILE A 537 12.24 11.36 -0.94
N LYS A 538 12.26 10.96 -2.21
CA LYS A 538 11.09 10.45 -2.93
C LYS A 538 10.91 8.97 -2.61
N ALA A 539 9.76 8.60 -2.05
CA ALA A 539 9.43 7.24 -1.67
C ALA A 539 8.36 6.67 -2.59
N ASP A 540 8.54 5.43 -3.04
CA ASP A 540 7.46 4.70 -3.71
C ASP A 540 6.41 4.27 -2.68
N VAL A 541 5.13 4.41 -3.01
CA VAL A 541 4.02 4.03 -2.14
C VAL A 541 3.37 2.78 -2.70
N TYR A 542 2.99 1.85 -1.84
CA TYR A 542 2.25 0.65 -2.21
C TYR A 542 0.96 0.57 -1.38
N ASN A 543 -0.14 0.13 -2.00
CA ASN A 543 -1.40 -0.11 -1.29
C ASN A 543 -1.35 -1.44 -0.51
N SER A 544 -2.45 -1.80 0.15
CA SER A 544 -2.55 -3.06 0.91
C SER A 544 -2.34 -4.32 0.07
N ASP A 545 -2.52 -4.27 -1.25
CA ASP A 545 -2.40 -5.41 -2.17
C ASP A 545 -1.01 -5.54 -2.82
N ALA A 546 -0.05 -4.72 -2.36
CA ALA A 546 1.29 -4.57 -2.93
C ALA A 546 1.28 -4.08 -4.38
N GLU A 547 0.29 -3.28 -4.75
CA GLU A 547 0.23 -2.55 -6.00
C GLU A 547 0.87 -1.17 -5.81
N ARG A 548 1.75 -0.79 -6.73
CA ARG A 548 2.47 0.49 -6.66
C ARG A 548 1.50 1.62 -6.95
N MET A 549 1.43 2.57 -6.02
CA MET A 549 0.73 3.84 -6.13
C MET A 549 1.70 4.95 -6.57
N GLU A 550 1.23 6.19 -6.56
CA GLU A 550 2.07 7.35 -6.75
C GLU A 550 3.16 7.46 -5.69
N SER A 551 4.30 8.02 -6.08
CA SER A 551 5.39 8.30 -5.14
C SER A 551 5.08 9.52 -4.27
N LYS A 552 5.54 9.50 -3.02
CA LYS A 552 5.40 10.60 -2.07
C LYS A 552 6.76 11.21 -1.70
N MET A 553 6.82 12.53 -1.54
CA MET A 553 7.98 13.18 -0.94
C MET A 553 7.94 13.13 0.59
N ILE A 554 9.07 12.72 1.19
CA ILE A 554 9.26 12.66 2.64
C ILE A 554 10.28 13.70 3.04
N TYR A 555 9.96 14.51 4.07
CA TYR A 555 10.74 15.66 4.51
C TYR A 555 11.16 15.53 5.99
N SER A 556 12.33 16.06 6.34
CA SER A 556 12.81 16.07 7.74
C SER A 556 12.38 17.27 8.57
N TYR A 557 11.86 18.30 7.91
CA TYR A 557 11.43 19.58 8.49
C TYR A 557 12.49 20.28 9.35
N VAL A 558 13.78 19.94 9.20
CA VAL A 558 14.86 20.42 10.08
C VAL A 558 15.08 21.93 10.00
N ASN A 559 14.78 22.54 8.85
CA ASN A 559 14.92 23.97 8.60
C ASN A 559 13.59 24.73 8.66
N GLU A 560 12.51 24.06 9.06
CA GLU A 560 11.16 24.63 9.07
C GLU A 560 10.77 25.06 10.48
N LYS A 561 10.02 26.16 10.58
CA LYS A 561 9.27 26.49 11.79
C LYS A 561 7.94 25.76 11.76
N TYR A 562 7.47 25.30 12.92
CA TYR A 562 6.18 24.60 12.99
C TYR A 562 5.01 25.57 13.05
N VAL A 563 3.82 25.12 12.64
CA VAL A 563 2.58 25.92 12.69
C VAL A 563 2.26 26.47 14.08
N ILE A 564 2.72 25.78 15.14
CA ILE A 564 2.53 26.24 16.52
C ILE A 564 3.32 27.51 16.82
N GLU A 565 4.46 27.72 16.16
CA GLU A 565 5.24 28.95 16.28
C GLU A 565 4.53 30.13 15.60
N TRP A 566 3.86 29.88 14.47
CA TRP A 566 2.98 30.85 13.82
C TRP A 566 1.81 31.23 14.73
N LEU A 567 1.13 30.24 15.32
CA LEU A 567 -0.02 30.47 16.18
C LEU A 567 0.31 31.35 17.40
N ARG A 568 1.50 31.17 18.00
CA ARG A 568 1.95 31.91 19.19
C ARG A 568 2.07 33.41 18.97
N ASN A 569 2.26 33.85 17.72
CA ASN A 569 2.30 35.28 17.39
C ASN A 569 0.97 35.98 17.66
N PHE A 570 -0.13 35.22 17.71
CA PHE A 570 -1.50 35.73 17.91
C PHE A 570 -2.05 35.47 19.31
N TYR A 571 -1.20 35.08 20.28
CA TYR A 571 -1.65 34.90 21.65
C TYR A 571 -1.99 36.25 22.29
N ASP A 572 -3.21 36.36 22.81
CA ASP A 572 -3.66 37.56 23.50
C ASP A 572 -3.09 37.57 24.93
N LYS A 573 -2.21 38.53 25.19
CA LYS A 573 -1.56 38.74 26.50
C LYS A 573 -2.24 39.82 27.35
N LYS A 574 -3.26 40.49 26.81
CA LYS A 574 -3.88 41.69 27.40
C LYS A 574 -5.14 41.37 28.23
N GLY A 575 -5.47 40.08 28.41
CA GLY A 575 -6.53 39.64 29.33
C GLY A 575 -7.95 40.00 28.88
N HIS A 576 -8.19 40.11 27.57
CA HIS A 576 -9.52 40.35 27.03
C HIS A 576 -10.49 39.20 27.35
N LEU A 577 -11.80 39.48 27.21
CA LEU A 577 -12.85 38.48 27.38
C LEU A 577 -12.52 37.22 26.56
N THR A 578 -12.43 36.10 27.26
CA THR A 578 -12.24 34.79 26.67
C THR A 578 -13.59 34.23 26.24
N ILE A 579 -13.79 34.07 24.94
CA ILE A 579 -15.05 33.56 24.37
C ILE A 579 -15.02 32.03 24.18
N GLY A 580 -13.85 31.41 24.35
CA GLY A 580 -13.63 29.98 24.22
C GLY A 580 -12.14 29.66 24.29
N TYR A 581 -11.79 28.39 24.11
CA TYR A 581 -10.42 27.91 24.14
C TYR A 581 -10.14 27.07 22.90
N LEU A 582 -9.07 27.37 22.19
CA LEU A 582 -8.53 26.50 21.16
C LEU A 582 -7.70 25.41 21.85
N ARG A 583 -8.19 24.17 21.80
CA ARG A 583 -7.45 23.00 22.28
C ARG A 583 -6.47 22.54 21.20
N MET A 584 -5.22 22.35 21.57
CA MET A 584 -4.11 22.04 20.67
C MET A 584 -3.30 20.82 21.14
N ASN A 585 -2.91 19.95 20.21
CA ASN A 585 -1.94 18.89 20.47
C ASN A 585 -1.26 18.45 19.19
N GLY A 586 0.07 18.32 19.22
CA GLY A 586 0.86 17.90 18.07
C GLY A 586 0.78 18.86 16.88
N THR A 587 1.80 18.83 16.05
CA THR A 587 1.89 19.64 14.82
C THR A 587 1.61 18.82 13.58
N ASP A 588 1.22 17.56 13.72
CA ASP A 588 1.11 16.61 12.61
C ASP A 588 -0.32 16.11 12.40
N VAL A 589 -0.58 15.54 11.23
CA VAL A 589 -1.91 15.08 10.81
C VAL A 589 -2.47 13.99 11.73
N GLN A 590 -1.63 13.17 12.40
CA GLN A 590 -2.12 12.12 13.29
C GLN A 590 -3.01 12.68 14.41
N HIS A 591 -2.75 13.92 14.83
CA HIS A 591 -3.38 14.59 15.96
C HIS A 591 -4.54 15.52 15.56
N ASN A 592 -4.89 15.61 14.27
CA ASN A 592 -5.95 16.49 13.75
C ASN A 592 -7.28 16.36 14.50
N ASN A 593 -7.70 15.13 14.82
CA ASN A 593 -8.95 14.86 15.54
C ASN A 593 -8.99 15.39 16.98
N GLN A 594 -7.85 15.85 17.50
CA GLN A 594 -7.75 16.41 18.82
C GLN A 594 -7.68 17.94 18.81
N ILE A 595 -7.75 18.60 17.65
CA ILE A 595 -7.80 20.06 17.54
C ILE A 595 -9.27 20.48 17.47
N PHE A 596 -9.71 21.36 18.35
CA PHE A 596 -11.06 21.90 18.35
C PHE A 596 -11.16 23.13 19.24
N ILE A 597 -12.19 23.95 19.03
CA ILE A 597 -12.56 25.05 19.92
C ILE A 597 -13.62 24.55 20.91
N THR A 598 -13.43 24.84 22.20
CA THR A 598 -14.32 24.43 23.30
C THR A 598 -14.44 25.54 24.35
N ASN A 599 -15.55 25.61 25.07
CA ASN A 599 -15.67 26.44 26.27
C ASN A 599 -15.39 25.65 27.56
N LYS A 600 -15.15 24.33 27.44
CA LYS A 600 -14.88 23.40 28.54
C LYS A 600 -13.55 22.69 28.33
N LEU A 601 -12.60 22.94 29.23
CA LEU A 601 -11.30 22.28 29.26
C LEU A 601 -11.36 21.02 30.16
N SER A 602 -10.68 19.96 29.75
CA SER A 602 -10.48 18.80 30.63
C SER A 602 -9.34 19.06 31.63
N GLU A 603 -9.30 18.27 32.71
CA GLU A 603 -8.18 18.31 33.67
C GLU A 603 -6.82 18.10 33.00
N ASN A 604 -6.77 17.24 31.98
CA ASN A 604 -5.55 17.01 31.20
C ASN A 604 -5.15 18.22 30.37
N ASP A 605 -6.11 18.93 29.77
CA ASP A 605 -5.80 20.14 28.99
C ASP A 605 -5.19 21.21 29.89
N ILE A 606 -5.70 21.34 31.12
CA ILE A 606 -5.17 22.26 32.14
C ILE A 606 -3.78 21.81 32.59
N LYS A 607 -3.63 20.55 33.01
CA LYS A 607 -2.39 20.01 33.57
C LYS A 607 -1.20 20.10 32.61
N TYR A 608 -1.44 19.87 31.32
CA TYR A 608 -0.40 19.86 30.29
C TYR A 608 -0.39 21.13 29.43
N HIS A 609 -1.20 22.15 29.78
CA HIS A 609 -1.34 23.41 29.06
C HIS A 609 -1.58 23.23 27.54
N LEU A 610 -2.54 22.37 27.19
CA LEU A 610 -2.88 22.01 25.80
C LEU A 610 -3.91 22.96 25.17
N PHE A 611 -3.93 24.22 25.56
CA PHE A 611 -4.93 25.18 25.10
C PHE A 611 -4.39 26.61 25.02
N THR A 612 -5.09 27.46 24.27
CA THR A 612 -4.93 28.91 24.29
C THR A 612 -6.31 29.61 24.29
N PRO A 613 -6.49 30.73 25.00
CA PRO A 613 -7.73 31.50 24.97
C PRO A 613 -8.02 32.08 23.58
N VAL A 614 -9.28 32.00 23.18
CA VAL A 614 -9.83 32.71 22.01
C VAL A 614 -10.48 34.00 22.51
N THR A 615 -10.10 35.12 21.88
CA THR A 615 -10.57 36.46 22.21
C THR A 615 -10.86 37.25 20.93
N ILE A 616 -11.37 38.47 21.09
CA ILE A 616 -11.64 39.38 19.98
C ILE A 616 -10.39 39.72 19.12
N ASN A 617 -9.20 39.60 19.69
CA ASN A 617 -7.95 39.94 19.00
C ASN A 617 -7.38 38.81 18.16
N ASN A 618 -7.80 37.57 18.40
CA ASN A 618 -7.17 36.40 17.79
C ASN A 618 -8.16 35.40 17.19
N ILE A 619 -9.46 35.67 17.20
CA ILE A 619 -10.48 34.74 16.71
C ILE A 619 -10.19 34.23 15.28
N ILE A 620 -9.80 35.10 14.34
CA ILE A 620 -9.47 34.71 12.97
C ILE A 620 -8.30 33.72 12.90
N PRO A 621 -7.08 34.03 13.41
CA PRO A 621 -5.98 33.07 13.37
C PRO A 621 -6.25 31.79 14.16
N MET A 622 -7.04 31.84 15.25
CA MET A 622 -7.46 30.63 15.98
C MET A 622 -8.39 29.75 15.14
N CYS A 623 -9.32 30.38 14.40
CA CYS A 623 -10.20 29.67 13.47
C CYS A 623 -9.42 29.08 12.29
N ILE A 624 -8.49 29.83 11.69
CA ILE A 624 -7.61 29.31 10.62
C ILE A 624 -6.86 28.08 11.12
N TYR A 625 -6.18 28.18 12.27
CA TYR A 625 -5.43 27.04 12.83
C TYR A 625 -6.31 25.81 13.01
N CYS A 626 -7.54 25.97 13.50
CA CYS A 626 -8.42 24.85 13.72
C CYS A 626 -8.94 24.28 12.39
N THR A 627 -9.38 25.13 11.47
CA THR A 627 -9.93 24.72 10.17
C THR A 627 -8.92 23.99 9.31
N ILE A 628 -7.68 24.50 9.16
CA ILE A 628 -6.66 23.81 8.35
C ILE A 628 -6.33 22.41 8.90
N ARG A 629 -6.56 22.15 10.19
CA ARG A 629 -6.37 20.84 10.82
C ARG A 629 -7.61 19.95 10.71
N LYS A 630 -8.77 20.51 10.33
CA LYS A 630 -10.05 19.80 10.20
C LYS A 630 -10.36 19.41 8.75
N VAL A 631 -10.06 20.29 7.81
CA VAL A 631 -10.39 20.08 6.39
C VAL A 631 -9.46 19.09 5.70
N ILE A 632 -8.29 18.81 6.30
CA ILE A 632 -7.36 17.78 5.80
C ILE A 632 -7.74 16.43 6.38
N ASP A 633 -8.20 15.55 5.50
CA ASP A 633 -8.52 14.17 5.85
C ASP A 633 -7.27 13.40 6.30
N LYS A 634 -7.37 12.75 7.46
CA LYS A 634 -6.33 11.85 7.94
C LYS A 634 -6.38 10.54 7.16
N THR A 635 -5.30 10.25 6.44
CA THR A 635 -5.04 8.97 5.79
C THR A 635 -3.89 8.24 6.49
N TRP A 636 -3.70 6.96 6.19
CA TRP A 636 -2.52 6.24 6.68
C TRP A 636 -1.22 6.83 6.12
N LEU A 637 -1.26 7.48 4.95
CA LEU A 637 -0.08 7.97 4.24
C LEU A 637 0.39 9.34 4.74
N ASN A 638 -0.56 10.23 5.07
CA ASN A 638 -0.25 11.59 5.55
C ASN A 638 -0.14 11.71 7.07
N ASP A 639 -0.37 10.62 7.81
CA ASP A 639 -0.37 10.59 9.29
C ASP A 639 0.85 11.27 9.94
N ARG A 640 2.03 11.27 9.30
CA ARG A 640 3.28 11.87 9.83
C ARG A 640 3.63 13.23 9.24
N ASP A 641 2.83 13.76 8.33
CA ASP A 641 3.06 15.06 7.72
C ASP A 641 2.89 16.17 8.75
N GLN A 642 3.79 17.15 8.70
CA GLN A 642 3.87 18.22 9.70
C GLN A 642 3.25 19.49 9.11
N TYR A 643 2.41 20.14 9.91
CA TYR A 643 1.98 21.50 9.65
C TYR A 643 3.10 22.46 10.03
N VAL A 644 3.50 23.28 9.06
CA VAL A 644 4.61 24.23 9.19
C VAL A 644 4.12 25.67 9.16
N TYR A 645 5.04 26.59 9.43
CA TYR A 645 4.79 28.02 9.38
C TYR A 645 4.44 28.41 7.93
N PRO A 646 3.30 29.07 7.68
CA PRO A 646 2.83 29.39 6.33
C PRO A 646 3.66 30.52 5.68
N ASN A 647 3.55 30.65 4.36
CA ASN A 647 3.95 31.88 3.67
C ASN A 647 2.94 33.01 3.93
N ASP A 648 3.24 34.24 3.50
CA ASP A 648 2.40 35.41 3.82
C ASP A 648 1.16 35.57 2.92
N LEU A 649 0.93 34.69 1.93
CA LEU A 649 -0.15 34.83 0.95
C LEU A 649 -1.56 34.76 1.59
N TRP A 650 -1.72 34.07 2.72
CA TRP A 650 -3.00 34.01 3.43
C TRP A 650 -3.43 35.36 4.04
N ILE A 651 -2.49 36.29 4.27
CA ILE A 651 -2.73 37.56 4.97
C ILE A 651 -3.67 38.47 4.17
N GLU A 652 -3.53 38.45 2.83
CA GLU A 652 -4.32 39.27 1.91
C GLU A 652 -5.57 38.54 1.39
N ASP A 653 -5.69 37.23 1.64
CA ASP A 653 -6.86 36.45 1.22
C ASP A 653 -7.97 36.50 2.28
N GLU A 654 -8.72 37.60 2.28
CA GLU A 654 -9.83 37.80 3.22
C GLU A 654 -10.91 36.70 3.12
N PHE A 655 -11.16 36.16 1.92
CA PHE A 655 -12.11 35.06 1.75
C PHE A 655 -11.63 33.78 2.41
N PHE A 656 -10.35 33.42 2.34
CA PHE A 656 -9.82 32.26 3.06
C PHE A 656 -9.97 32.42 4.57
N GLN A 657 -9.66 33.60 5.10
CA GLN A 657 -9.78 33.89 6.52
C GLN A 657 -11.22 33.79 7.00
N THR A 658 -12.16 34.38 6.25
CA THR A 658 -13.60 34.35 6.58
C THR A 658 -14.22 32.99 6.33
N ASP A 659 -13.81 32.26 5.29
CA ASP A 659 -14.21 30.86 5.04
C ASP A 659 -13.78 29.96 6.21
N CYS A 660 -12.54 30.11 6.70
CA CYS A 660 -12.07 29.37 7.88
C CYS A 660 -12.85 29.74 9.14
N PHE A 661 -13.18 31.02 9.31
CA PHE A 661 -13.99 31.50 10.42
C PHE A 661 -15.40 30.88 10.40
N VAL A 662 -16.08 30.94 9.26
CA VAL A 662 -17.44 30.38 9.08
C VAL A 662 -17.44 28.87 9.28
N TYR A 663 -16.44 28.15 8.76
CA TYR A 663 -16.29 26.73 9.02
C TYR A 663 -16.29 26.43 10.53
N MET A 664 -15.52 27.19 11.31
CA MET A 664 -15.45 27.00 12.77
C MET A 664 -16.71 27.41 13.54
N LEU A 665 -17.56 28.28 13.00
CA LEU A 665 -18.85 28.59 13.63
C LEU A 665 -19.77 27.36 13.69
N PHE A 666 -19.64 26.44 12.72
CA PHE A 666 -20.49 25.25 12.61
C PHE A 666 -19.73 23.91 12.77
N ASP A 667 -18.42 23.94 13.03
CA ASP A 667 -17.58 22.77 13.39
C ASP A 667 -16.75 23.02 14.67
N ASN A 668 -17.41 23.41 15.77
CA ASN A 668 -16.80 23.55 17.09
C ASN A 668 -17.44 22.62 18.14
N ALA A 669 -16.80 22.54 19.31
CA ALA A 669 -17.26 21.81 20.48
C ALA A 669 -17.67 22.77 21.62
N ILE A 670 -18.45 23.81 21.28
CA ILE A 670 -19.06 24.72 22.27
C ILE A 670 -20.34 24.09 22.82
N TYR A 671 -20.57 24.23 24.13
CA TYR A 671 -21.76 23.78 24.84
C TYR A 671 -22.49 24.99 25.44
N GLY A 672 -23.69 25.30 25.00
CA GLY A 672 -24.46 26.47 25.45
C GLY A 672 -25.18 26.26 26.78
N SER A 673 -25.39 25.02 27.23
CA SER A 673 -26.09 24.74 28.48
C SER A 673 -25.28 25.00 29.76
N GLU A 674 -23.96 25.17 29.67
CA GLU A 674 -23.06 25.28 30.84
C GLU A 674 -22.42 26.67 31.01
N ALA A 675 -22.46 27.54 29.99
CA ALA A 675 -21.87 28.89 30.02
C ALA A 675 -22.50 29.80 28.94
N ILE A 676 -22.26 31.12 29.03
CA ILE A 676 -22.70 32.08 28.01
C ILE A 676 -22.17 31.65 26.64
N ASN A 677 -23.08 31.47 25.67
CA ASN A 677 -22.73 31.10 24.32
C ASN A 677 -22.39 32.34 23.49
N HIS A 678 -21.11 32.67 23.42
CA HIS A 678 -20.62 33.77 22.59
C HIS A 678 -20.61 33.47 21.09
N TRP A 679 -20.91 32.24 20.65
CA TRP A 679 -20.63 31.76 19.28
C TRP A 679 -21.85 31.75 18.35
N ILE A 680 -22.98 32.33 18.76
CA ILE A 680 -24.20 32.41 17.94
C ILE A 680 -24.00 33.47 16.84
N PRO A 681 -24.08 33.09 15.55
CA PRO A 681 -23.79 34.01 14.46
C PRO A 681 -25.02 34.71 13.88
N PHE A 682 -26.15 34.64 14.57
CA PHE A 682 -27.43 35.17 14.12
C PHE A 682 -28.01 36.13 15.15
N THR A 683 -28.89 37.03 14.71
CA THR A 683 -29.74 37.82 15.62
C THR A 683 -31.02 37.05 15.97
N GLU A 684 -31.68 37.47 17.05
CA GLU A 684 -32.93 36.89 17.52
C GLU A 684 -34.01 36.91 16.43
N ASP A 685 -34.13 38.03 15.71
CA ASP A 685 -35.07 38.21 14.61
C ASP A 685 -34.77 37.28 13.42
N GLU A 686 -33.49 37.04 13.12
CA GLU A 686 -33.10 36.17 12.01
C GLU A 686 -33.53 34.72 12.22
N VAL A 687 -33.55 34.24 13.47
CA VAL A 687 -33.87 32.85 13.80
C VAL A 687 -35.20 32.67 14.53
N GLY A 688 -35.93 33.76 14.81
CA GLY A 688 -37.18 33.71 15.57
C GLY A 688 -36.97 33.21 16.99
N ALA A 689 -35.91 33.67 17.66
CA ALA A 689 -35.61 33.29 19.03
C ALA A 689 -36.76 33.69 19.99
N ARG A 690 -36.98 32.87 21.02
CA ARG A 690 -38.09 33.05 21.97
C ARG A 690 -37.80 34.06 23.07
N ASP A 691 -36.53 34.39 23.27
CA ASP A 691 -36.04 35.32 24.27
C ASP A 691 -34.72 35.93 23.74
N CYS A 692 -34.17 36.92 24.46
CA CYS A 692 -32.91 37.56 24.10
C CYS A 692 -31.71 36.62 24.30
N PHE A 693 -30.71 36.75 23.43
CA PHE A 693 -29.43 36.09 23.60
C PHE A 693 -28.60 36.76 24.70
N GLN A 694 -27.87 35.96 25.47
CA GLN A 694 -26.96 36.47 26.50
C GLN A 694 -25.70 37.13 25.91
N SER A 695 -25.40 36.87 24.63
CA SER A 695 -24.27 37.50 23.95
C SER A 695 -24.50 37.68 22.45
N HIS A 696 -24.18 38.88 21.98
CA HIS A 696 -24.15 39.24 20.55
C HIS A 696 -22.71 39.28 20.01
N PHE A 697 -21.76 38.62 20.65
CA PHE A 697 -20.33 38.79 20.35
C PHE A 697 -19.99 38.53 18.88
N ILE A 698 -20.44 37.41 18.29
CA ILE A 698 -20.12 37.08 16.90
C ILE A 698 -20.84 38.00 15.92
N THR A 699 -22.11 38.35 16.14
CA THR A 699 -22.84 39.26 15.25
C THR A 699 -22.24 40.66 15.28
N GLU A 700 -21.85 41.16 16.47
CA GLU A 700 -21.09 42.40 16.60
C GLU A 700 -19.74 42.33 15.88
N TYR A 701 -19.00 41.23 16.05
CA TYR A 701 -17.71 41.02 15.37
C TYR A 701 -17.85 41.00 13.84
N ILE A 702 -18.86 40.32 13.31
CA ILE A 702 -19.15 40.26 11.86
C ILE A 702 -19.52 41.65 11.33
N SER A 703 -20.29 42.43 12.07
CA SER A 703 -20.67 43.80 11.67
C SER A 703 -19.52 44.81 11.69
N GLY A 704 -18.38 44.43 12.28
CA GLY A 704 -17.23 45.32 12.48
C GLY A 704 -17.25 46.08 13.81
N LYS A 705 -18.34 45.99 14.58
CA LYS A 705 -18.46 46.64 15.88
C LYS A 705 -17.47 46.05 16.89
N ASN A 706 -16.85 46.92 17.69
CA ASN A 706 -15.93 46.57 18.78
C ASN A 706 -14.64 45.81 18.36
N ARG A 707 -14.34 45.69 17.05
CA ARG A 707 -13.11 45.02 16.60
C ARG A 707 -11.86 45.85 16.90
N PRO A 708 -10.74 45.20 17.24
CA PRO A 708 -9.48 45.90 17.48
C PRO A 708 -8.97 46.63 16.24
N ILE A 709 -8.37 47.80 16.46
CA ILE A 709 -7.67 48.56 15.43
C ILE A 709 -6.45 47.75 14.99
N ARG A 710 -6.31 47.51 13.69
CA ARG A 710 -5.11 46.85 13.12
C ARG A 710 -3.94 47.82 13.30
N GLU A 711 -2.87 47.42 13.99
CA GLU A 711 -1.66 48.25 14.06
C GLU A 711 -1.10 48.43 12.64
N ALA A 712 -0.86 49.68 12.27
CA ALA A 712 -0.26 50.09 11.01
C ALA A 712 1.12 49.43 10.80
N ASN A 713 1.33 48.81 9.65
CA ASN A 713 2.69 48.59 9.14
C ASN A 713 3.31 49.95 8.76
N ILE A 714 4.64 50.05 8.70
CA ILE A 714 5.41 51.29 8.41
C ILE A 714 4.96 52.04 7.12
N PHE A 715 4.17 51.38 6.26
CA PHE A 715 3.65 51.91 4.99
C PHE A 715 2.11 52.04 4.92
N GLU A 716 1.36 51.73 5.97
CA GLU A 716 -0.11 51.81 5.99
C GLU A 716 -0.62 52.68 7.15
N ASN A 717 -1.63 53.51 6.91
CA ASN A 717 -2.28 54.25 8.00
C ASN A 717 -3.16 53.30 8.83
N ALA A 718 -3.21 53.50 10.15
CA ALA A 718 -4.12 52.78 11.02
C ALA A 718 -5.57 53.00 10.54
N SER A 719 -6.19 51.96 9.97
CA SER A 719 -7.58 52.03 9.53
C SER A 719 -8.49 51.51 10.64
N GLU A 720 -9.51 52.28 11.02
CA GLU A 720 -10.60 51.78 11.86
C GLU A 720 -11.22 50.55 11.19
N ASN A 721 -11.09 49.38 11.81
CA ASN A 721 -11.52 48.11 11.24
C ASN A 721 -13.04 47.87 11.47
N ASN A 722 -13.84 48.91 11.22
CA ASN A 722 -15.28 48.97 11.50
C ASN A 722 -16.16 48.49 10.31
N LYS A 723 -15.56 48.02 9.22
CA LYS A 723 -16.30 47.49 8.05
C LYS A 723 -16.85 46.08 8.32
N PRO A 724 -18.08 45.74 7.93
CA PRO A 724 -18.55 44.36 8.02
C PRO A 724 -17.63 43.35 7.31
N LEU A 725 -17.54 42.11 7.80
CA LEU A 725 -16.83 41.03 7.11
C LEU A 725 -17.52 40.70 5.78
N GLU A 726 -16.72 40.48 4.75
CA GLU A 726 -17.20 39.96 3.46
C GLU A 726 -17.09 38.43 3.44
N PHE A 727 -18.10 37.77 2.89
CA PHE A 727 -18.17 36.31 2.85
C PHE A 727 -18.24 35.80 1.43
N SER A 728 -17.62 34.65 1.20
CA SER A 728 -17.73 33.95 -0.07
C SER A 728 -19.12 33.35 -0.27
N LYS A 729 -19.42 32.94 -1.52
CA LYS A 729 -20.68 32.26 -1.85
C LYS A 729 -20.87 30.97 -1.05
N GLU A 730 -19.79 30.21 -0.84
CA GLU A 730 -19.81 28.96 -0.09
C GLU A 730 -20.04 29.21 1.40
N ALA A 731 -19.40 30.23 1.97
CA ALA A 731 -19.60 30.64 3.36
C ALA A 731 -21.03 31.14 3.62
N ILE A 732 -21.60 31.94 2.71
CA ILE A 732 -23.00 32.38 2.77
C ILE A 732 -23.94 31.17 2.77
N ALA A 733 -23.69 30.19 1.90
CA ALA A 733 -24.51 28.97 1.87
C ALA A 733 -24.47 28.17 3.19
N VAL A 734 -23.33 28.17 3.89
CA VAL A 734 -23.22 27.56 5.23
C VAL A 734 -24.02 28.36 6.25
N PHE A 735 -23.93 29.70 6.24
CA PHE A 735 -24.76 30.54 7.11
C PHE A 735 -26.24 30.29 6.91
N ASP A 736 -26.70 30.26 5.66
CA ASP A 736 -28.13 30.06 5.36
C ASP A 736 -28.61 28.68 5.80
N ALA A 737 -27.82 27.62 5.56
CA ALA A 737 -28.15 26.29 6.06
C ALA A 737 -28.18 26.23 7.59
N GLY A 738 -27.24 26.90 8.26
CA GLY A 738 -27.21 27.02 9.72
C GLY A 738 -28.41 27.80 10.25
N ARG A 739 -28.79 28.88 9.59
CA ARG A 739 -29.90 29.76 9.98
C ARG A 739 -31.23 29.01 9.95
N GLU A 740 -31.48 28.23 8.90
CA GLU A 740 -32.69 27.40 8.80
C GLU A 740 -32.74 26.33 9.90
N LEU A 741 -31.59 25.74 10.27
CA LEU A 741 -31.52 24.81 11.39
C LEU A 741 -31.85 25.49 12.73
N TRP A 742 -31.32 26.69 12.99
CA TRP A 742 -31.65 27.46 14.21
C TRP A 742 -33.12 27.89 14.23
N ARG A 743 -33.67 28.36 13.09
CA ARG A 743 -35.11 28.66 12.95
C ARG A 743 -35.97 27.47 13.35
N TYR A 744 -35.64 26.30 12.82
CA TYR A 744 -36.39 25.08 13.14
C TYR A 744 -36.29 24.72 14.63
N TYR A 745 -35.11 24.86 15.23
CA TYR A 745 -34.91 24.64 16.65
C TYR A 745 -35.70 25.62 17.52
N HIS A 746 -35.68 26.92 17.23
CA HIS A 746 -36.43 27.92 18.00
C HIS A 746 -37.95 27.83 17.83
N SER A 747 -38.43 27.15 16.78
CA SER A 747 -39.85 26.83 16.67
C SER A 747 -40.32 25.79 17.72
N GLN A 748 -39.41 25.02 18.32
CA GLN A 748 -39.72 23.96 19.29
C GLN A 748 -40.10 24.52 20.67
N PRO A 749 -41.07 23.92 21.39
CA PRO A 749 -41.69 24.46 22.61
C PRO A 749 -40.72 24.75 23.77
N ASP A 750 -39.61 24.04 23.86
CA ASP A 750 -38.62 24.07 24.92
C ASP A 750 -37.21 24.47 24.42
N SER A 751 -37.14 25.20 23.30
CA SER A 751 -35.88 25.69 22.74
C SER A 751 -35.16 26.63 23.72
N ASN A 752 -33.91 26.33 24.05
CA ASN A 752 -33.01 27.26 24.76
C ASN A 752 -32.56 28.41 23.82
N PRO A 753 -32.80 29.69 24.15
CA PRO A 753 -32.32 30.84 23.37
C PRO A 753 -30.81 30.79 23.06
N ASP A 754 -29.98 30.41 24.04
CA ASP A 754 -28.52 30.43 23.91
C ASP A 754 -27.92 29.11 23.37
N ALA A 755 -28.73 28.28 22.70
CA ALA A 755 -28.29 26.97 22.23
C ALA A 755 -27.11 27.03 21.25
N SER A 756 -26.10 26.20 21.51
CA SER A 756 -25.04 25.91 20.56
C SER A 756 -25.51 24.85 19.54
N LEU A 757 -24.74 24.67 18.45
CA LEU A 757 -24.98 23.57 17.52
C LEU A 757 -24.98 22.20 18.23
N TYR A 758 -24.15 22.03 19.26
CA TYR A 758 -24.12 20.80 20.05
C TYR A 758 -25.44 20.59 20.78
N ASP A 759 -25.99 21.64 21.40
CA ASP A 759 -27.27 21.56 22.13
C ASP A 759 -28.43 21.26 21.19
N ILE A 760 -28.45 21.89 20.01
CA ILE A 760 -29.44 21.61 18.96
C ILE A 760 -29.35 20.14 18.52
N LYS A 761 -28.13 19.64 18.26
CA LYS A 761 -27.92 18.22 17.92
C LYS A 761 -28.40 17.31 19.04
N MET A 762 -28.07 17.62 20.29
CA MET A 762 -28.46 16.83 21.45
C MET A 762 -29.97 16.82 21.66
N TYR A 763 -30.66 17.93 21.41
CA TYR A 763 -32.11 18.05 21.48
C TYR A 763 -32.81 17.04 20.56
N PHE A 764 -32.44 17.02 19.27
CA PHE A 764 -33.10 16.17 18.28
C PHE A 764 -32.58 14.72 18.26
N GLN A 765 -31.30 14.49 18.55
CA GLN A 765 -30.68 13.15 18.50
C GLN A 765 -30.84 12.40 19.83
N GLY A 766 -30.97 13.13 20.95
CA GLY A 766 -30.99 12.54 22.29
C GLY A 766 -29.68 11.82 22.64
N THR A 767 -29.73 11.04 23.71
CA THR A 767 -28.56 10.32 24.25
C THR A 767 -28.78 8.82 24.34
N LYS A 768 -27.68 8.08 24.46
CA LYS A 768 -27.63 6.64 24.71
C LYS A 768 -26.59 6.34 25.79
N THR A 769 -26.84 5.30 26.58
CA THR A 769 -25.88 4.80 27.56
C THR A 769 -25.02 3.70 26.93
N MET A 770 -23.70 3.92 26.90
CA MET A 770 -22.73 2.97 26.38
C MET A 770 -22.54 1.80 27.37
N LYS A 771 -22.01 0.67 26.89
CA LYS A 771 -21.75 -0.53 27.71
C LYS A 771 -20.85 -0.28 28.93
N ASN A 772 -20.06 0.79 28.91
CA ASN A 772 -19.19 1.22 30.00
C ASN A 772 -19.85 2.23 30.97
N GLY A 773 -21.17 2.45 30.85
CA GLY A 773 -21.93 3.39 31.67
C GLY A 773 -21.85 4.86 31.26
N LYS A 774 -21.06 5.22 30.23
CA LYS A 774 -20.97 6.61 29.75
C LYS A 774 -22.17 6.98 28.89
N ILE A 775 -22.71 8.19 29.10
CA ILE A 775 -23.76 8.77 28.27
C ILE A 775 -23.10 9.40 27.02
N GLN A 776 -23.65 9.11 25.83
CA GLN A 776 -23.18 9.64 24.55
C GLN A 776 -24.39 10.08 23.71
N MET A 777 -24.25 11.17 22.94
CA MET A 777 -25.25 11.58 21.95
C MET A 777 -25.47 10.48 20.89
N LYS A 778 -26.70 10.26 20.43
CA LYS A 778 -26.97 9.34 19.31
C LYS A 778 -26.46 9.96 18.01
N SER A 779 -26.25 9.14 16.98
CA SER A 779 -25.79 9.61 15.65
C SER A 779 -26.94 10.02 14.72
N ASP A 780 -28.14 9.56 15.05
CA ASP A 780 -29.38 9.65 14.29
C ASP A 780 -30.47 10.35 15.10
N SER A 781 -31.52 10.78 14.40
CA SER A 781 -32.73 11.38 14.95
C SER A 781 -33.94 10.85 14.19
N ASP A 782 -35.06 10.70 14.87
CA ASP A 782 -36.34 10.35 14.26
C ASP A 782 -37.06 11.58 13.64
N ASP A 783 -36.56 12.79 13.93
CA ASP A 783 -37.08 14.04 13.34
C ASP A 783 -36.55 14.20 11.92
N LYS A 784 -37.46 14.04 10.94
CA LYS A 784 -37.15 14.11 9.51
C LYS A 784 -36.69 15.50 9.09
N THR A 785 -37.36 16.55 9.56
CA THR A 785 -37.06 17.94 9.19
C THR A 785 -35.67 18.33 9.71
N TYR A 786 -35.38 18.03 10.98
CA TYR A 786 -34.05 18.21 11.54
C TYR A 786 -33.00 17.44 10.74
N THR A 787 -33.28 16.17 10.41
CA THR A 787 -32.34 15.31 9.66
C THR A 787 -32.01 15.89 8.29
N GLU A 788 -32.99 16.44 7.57
CA GLU A 788 -32.77 17.13 6.29
C GLU A 788 -31.92 18.40 6.46
N LEU A 789 -32.24 19.23 7.46
CA LEU A 789 -31.52 20.48 7.72
C LEU A 789 -30.07 20.25 8.15
N ILE A 790 -29.81 19.30 9.06
CA ILE A 790 -28.46 18.99 9.50
C ILE A 790 -27.62 18.33 8.40
N HIS A 791 -28.24 17.53 7.51
CA HIS A 791 -27.57 17.01 6.33
C HIS A 791 -27.21 18.13 5.35
N ASN A 792 -28.13 19.05 5.07
CA ASN A 792 -27.84 20.21 4.23
C ASN A 792 -26.68 21.05 4.79
N LEU A 793 -26.67 21.35 6.10
CA LEU A 793 -25.57 22.05 6.75
C LEU A 793 -24.23 21.30 6.61
N ARG A 794 -24.22 19.98 6.83
CA ARG A 794 -23.02 19.15 6.65
C ARG A 794 -22.52 19.16 5.21
N ASP A 795 -23.41 19.14 4.23
CA ASP A 795 -23.04 19.17 2.81
C ASP A 795 -22.49 20.54 2.40
N LYS A 796 -23.05 21.64 2.91
CA LYS A 796 -22.46 22.98 2.71
C LYS A 796 -21.10 23.12 3.36
N LEU A 797 -20.91 22.57 4.56
CA LEU A 797 -19.61 22.53 5.23
C LEU A 797 -18.56 21.74 4.43
N LYS A 798 -18.94 20.60 3.83
CA LYS A 798 -18.03 19.84 2.95
C LYS A 798 -17.61 20.65 1.73
N ILE A 799 -18.55 21.34 1.08
CA ILE A 799 -18.25 22.20 -0.08
C ILE A 799 -17.27 23.31 0.33
N LEU A 800 -17.51 23.95 1.48
CA LEU A 800 -16.61 24.96 2.01
C LEU A 800 -15.22 24.37 2.34
N ALA A 801 -15.16 23.19 2.96
CA ALA A 801 -13.91 22.49 3.25
C ALA A 801 -13.11 22.19 1.97
N SER A 802 -13.75 21.68 0.91
CA SER A 802 -13.09 21.40 -0.38
C SER A 802 -12.53 22.66 -1.06
N LYS A 803 -13.07 23.85 -0.75
CA LYS A 803 -12.51 25.12 -1.19
C LYS A 803 -11.29 25.55 -0.36
N ILE A 804 -11.31 25.29 0.94
CA ILE A 804 -10.23 25.66 1.87
C ILE A 804 -9.02 24.74 1.72
N GLU A 805 -9.23 23.43 1.51
CA GLU A 805 -8.18 22.42 1.49
C GLU A 805 -7.01 22.74 0.52
N PRO A 806 -7.23 23.10 -0.76
CA PRO A 806 -6.12 23.43 -1.67
C PRO A 806 -5.26 24.59 -1.17
N LYS A 807 -5.88 25.57 -0.50
CA LYS A 807 -5.20 26.74 0.05
C LYS A 807 -4.28 26.40 1.23
N VAL A 808 -4.54 25.30 1.94
CA VAL A 808 -3.64 24.79 2.99
C VAL A 808 -2.25 24.50 2.42
N TYR A 809 -2.19 23.91 1.22
CA TYR A 809 -0.93 23.64 0.52
C TYR A 809 -0.37 24.90 -0.15
N GLU A 810 -1.22 25.70 -0.80
CA GLU A 810 -0.82 26.96 -1.45
C GLU A 810 -0.12 27.92 -0.48
N TYR A 811 -0.69 28.09 0.71
CA TYR A 811 -0.11 28.95 1.76
C TYR A 811 0.99 28.26 2.56
N GLY A 812 1.35 27.03 2.21
CA GLY A 812 2.47 26.32 2.82
C GLY A 812 2.23 25.86 4.26
N PHE A 813 0.98 25.78 4.72
CA PHE A 813 0.68 25.15 6.00
C PHE A 813 1.03 23.65 5.96
N LEU A 814 0.92 23.00 4.81
CA LEU A 814 1.43 21.65 4.53
C LEU A 814 2.28 21.66 3.26
N LYS A 815 3.23 20.72 3.17
CA LYS A 815 3.97 20.46 1.92
C LYS A 815 3.17 19.50 1.03
N ALA A 816 3.16 19.79 -0.27
CA ALA A 816 2.56 18.95 -1.31
C ALA A 816 3.36 17.67 -1.57
#